data_AF-A0AAD2FUA2-F1
#
_entry.id   AF-A0AAD2FUA2-F1
#
_cell.length_a   1.000
_cell.length_b   1.000
_cell.length_c   1.000
_cell.angle_alpha   90.00
_cell.angle_beta   90.00
_cell.angle_gamma   90.00
#
_symmetry.space_group_name_H-M   'P 1'
#
loop_
_entity.id
_entity.type
_entity.pdbx_description
1 polymer ?
#
loop_
_entity_poly.entity_id
_entity_poly.type
_entity_poly.pdbx_seq_one_letter_code
_entity_poly.pdbx_strand_id
1 'polypeptide(L)'
;MKLDVSSSSNPDYSESSLSDALNSVTNAARDQLASEFSVDPDDDEAQISQRKKMVERRQKTYRVQLPLTAARIEGKSDILTIGMSLSQINKGRAFDDKCLNLDTLELEDPNMIMNDEKYDRFDEQGSSRRIDGEYKGAVVSSVLKGGAAWTAGVRAGDILQATSATMGNQMWPKSTLEGVRSAMLSRKATSSSIAMEFQRIGDAEDNQFELSLSKPIGMQLKETDDGFVVVTGLTENAPTLVRYAVKVGDRVLAVDSSLGGKMWPVSTVEGVVSAVTARLPGQEITFRFERPTENMEDQGDKAVESVVQSSNGMKTATKSKLNNEELLKRCRGIIKKYKNSEGSKSSFVGKYDVPGLIADKVLEALSTAEAKVDAVTLSMIMGAYLSCKQANKAVEVFEDATGFSANGCNKEVTTVPNGNDGKKIVTNREALNIFTVSALLKAHAMVGDLDSVERVLAAVEGRAGVDIAGLPSADWPGTGVDGSLTPDTRCYSIALSAAAKSKGRDGLKVALRIFDDMAEPNQKKSPKQKDLVSYNIILNALTTRHRYQEAVNLFYQMKRLGIKPDKFSYTSLMKAIASDIDVEGDIEEVIYDMKEQGVSPDIVTFNTAIRSLCAQRRIIAAKRMVAMMEDCGVSPDSMTYGYLMKSLIDAGKASAALTLFETACSERKTVALTENPYLYTTAISAAASLRDHERALELLTRMSSIGIQPNLKTMTAAMGACLSAGKTDLAAGIFMKIKNPDGYALTQGLEALCESGETSKALSIISQNQGSRGLLKGKLLMKSFKTIISVSLKRDDFGMAREALTALIRGGNLPSREIYEACFEAMELFPKRRKAFQVAGEADEFATQKFQFLLFLLDSIAGRRLPCEGSLYSAVLTYGFTIGGLPKKISTMLVSAKTDFSNDKKLIDDGDETVIVPFFSNWEELFLKYNAMKKRIATDGLPELIVRVSSRDTRAVLKAEKNLTFKRTQLV
;
A
#
# COMPACT_ATOMS: atom_id res chain seq x y z
N MET A 1 -37.33 -21.38 37.75
CA MET A 1 -38.14 -21.95 38.85
C MET A 1 -38.67 -23.30 38.40
N LYS A 2 -38.61 -24.34 39.24
CA LYS A 2 -39.29 -25.62 38.96
C LYS A 2 -40.79 -25.42 39.18
N LEU A 3 -41.62 -25.83 38.23
CA LEU A 3 -43.03 -26.13 38.51
C LEU A 3 -43.07 -27.58 39.03
N ASP A 4 -43.22 -27.72 40.33
CA ASP A 4 -43.64 -28.99 40.93
C ASP A 4 -45.11 -29.22 40.56
N VAL A 5 -45.35 -30.15 39.64
CA VAL A 5 -46.68 -30.75 39.46
C VAL A 5 -46.62 -32.11 40.13
N SER A 6 -46.83 -32.12 41.44
CA SER A 6 -47.23 -33.33 42.16
C SER A 6 -48.34 -32.97 43.15
N SER A 7 -49.39 -33.78 43.12
CA SER A 7 -50.63 -33.73 43.91
C SER A 7 -51.71 -32.71 43.50
N SER A 8 -52.65 -33.14 42.65
CA SER A 8 -54.08 -33.17 43.02
C SER A 8 -54.90 -33.79 41.89
N SER A 9 -55.67 -34.81 42.22
CA SER A 9 -56.69 -35.46 41.42
C SER A 9 -57.87 -34.50 41.14
N ASN A 10 -58.05 -34.09 39.88
CA ASN A 10 -59.35 -33.75 39.29
C ASN A 10 -59.24 -33.58 37.76
N PRO A 11 -60.11 -34.18 36.95
CA PRO A 11 -60.13 -34.00 35.51
C PRO A 11 -61.13 -32.88 35.18
N ASP A 12 -60.66 -31.63 35.08
CA ASP A 12 -61.33 -30.55 34.33
C ASP A 12 -60.48 -29.28 34.44
N TYR A 13 -59.53 -29.12 33.52
CA TYR A 13 -58.90 -27.84 33.24
C TYR A 13 -58.88 -27.66 31.72
N SER A 14 -59.67 -26.70 31.23
CA SER A 14 -59.75 -26.30 29.83
C SER A 14 -58.42 -25.71 29.33
N GLU A 15 -58.13 -25.90 28.04
CA GLU A 15 -56.92 -25.39 27.34
C GLU A 15 -56.64 -23.88 27.58
N SER A 16 -57.64 -23.10 27.99
CA SER A 16 -57.48 -21.69 28.37
C SER A 16 -56.57 -21.46 29.59
N SER A 17 -56.54 -22.38 30.56
CA SER A 17 -55.73 -22.19 31.78
C SER A 17 -54.23 -22.38 31.54
N LEU A 18 -53.86 -23.15 30.52
CA LEU A 18 -52.46 -23.39 30.14
C LEU A 18 -51.91 -22.25 29.26
N SER A 19 -52.73 -21.68 28.38
CA SER A 19 -52.34 -20.49 27.61
C SER A 19 -52.19 -19.27 28.51
N ASP A 20 -53.06 -19.11 29.52
CA ASP A 20 -52.96 -18.00 30.47
C ASP A 20 -51.74 -18.14 31.40
N ALA A 21 -51.37 -19.35 31.79
CA ALA A 21 -50.14 -19.62 32.54
C ALA A 21 -48.87 -19.39 31.69
N LEU A 22 -48.86 -19.80 30.42
CA LEU A 22 -47.76 -19.52 29.49
C LEU A 22 -47.64 -18.03 29.19
N ASN A 23 -48.76 -17.33 29.04
CA ASN A 23 -48.81 -15.88 28.83
C ASN A 23 -48.34 -15.12 30.08
N SER A 24 -48.67 -15.60 31.28
CA SER A 24 -48.16 -15.02 32.54
C SER A 24 -46.64 -15.21 32.70
N VAL A 25 -46.10 -16.39 32.35
CA VAL A 25 -44.65 -16.66 32.44
C VAL A 25 -43.88 -15.92 31.35
N THR A 26 -44.43 -15.82 30.14
CA THR A 26 -43.80 -15.03 29.06
C THR A 26 -43.89 -13.53 29.33
N ASN A 27 -44.98 -13.02 29.89
CA ASN A 27 -45.07 -11.61 30.31
C ASN A 27 -44.16 -11.31 31.51
N ALA A 28 -44.06 -12.20 32.50
CA ALA A 28 -43.12 -12.02 33.62
C ALA A 28 -41.65 -12.06 33.15
N ALA A 29 -41.31 -12.92 32.18
CA ALA A 29 -39.98 -12.94 31.57
C ALA A 29 -39.72 -11.69 30.71
N ARG A 30 -40.75 -11.18 30.03
CA ARG A 30 -40.69 -9.95 29.23
C ARG A 30 -40.54 -8.71 30.11
N ASP A 31 -41.19 -8.68 31.27
CA ASP A 31 -41.08 -7.61 32.27
C ASP A 31 -39.74 -7.67 33.01
N GLN A 32 -39.20 -8.87 33.28
CA GLN A 32 -37.84 -9.02 33.81
C GLN A 32 -36.78 -8.53 32.80
N LEU A 33 -36.92 -8.89 31.52
CA LEU A 33 -36.07 -8.38 30.45
C LEU A 33 -36.24 -6.87 30.28
N ALA A 34 -37.47 -6.34 30.30
CA ALA A 34 -37.73 -4.90 30.20
C ALA A 34 -37.13 -4.12 31.38
N SER A 35 -37.09 -4.69 32.59
CA SER A 35 -36.43 -4.09 33.75
C SER A 35 -34.89 -4.08 33.65
N GLU A 36 -34.30 -5.03 32.91
CA GLU A 36 -32.84 -5.07 32.64
C GLU A 36 -32.43 -4.14 31.48
N PHE A 37 -33.38 -3.68 30.66
CA PHE A 37 -33.17 -2.73 29.55
C PHE A 37 -33.66 -1.30 29.85
N SER A 38 -34.23 -1.06 31.03
CA SER A 38 -34.62 0.27 31.51
C SER A 38 -33.38 1.10 31.84
N VAL A 39 -33.12 2.14 31.05
CA VAL A 39 -32.09 3.14 31.33
C VAL A 39 -32.67 4.13 32.34
N ASP A 40 -32.13 4.14 33.56
CA ASP A 40 -32.42 5.20 34.52
C ASP A 40 -31.87 6.52 33.95
N PRO A 41 -32.61 7.65 33.97
CA PRO A 41 -32.19 8.89 33.35
C PRO A 41 -30.89 9.50 33.91
N ASP A 42 -30.43 8.98 35.06
CA ASP A 42 -29.26 9.47 35.81
C ASP A 42 -28.02 8.54 35.68
N ASP A 43 -28.05 7.47 34.87
CA ASP A 43 -26.90 6.57 34.69
C ASP A 43 -25.85 7.14 33.70
N ASP A 44 -24.62 7.41 34.16
CA ASP A 44 -23.52 7.92 33.33
C ASP A 44 -23.09 6.93 32.21
N GLU A 45 -22.65 7.48 31.05
CA GLU A 45 -22.23 6.73 29.85
C GLU A 45 -21.18 5.62 30.13
N ALA A 46 -20.33 5.81 31.14
CA ALA A 46 -19.33 4.83 31.54
C ALA A 46 -19.96 3.54 32.10
N GLN A 47 -21.03 3.65 32.89
CA GLN A 47 -21.73 2.49 33.47
C GLN A 47 -22.57 1.77 32.42
N ILE A 48 -23.19 2.51 31.51
CA ILE A 48 -23.92 1.96 30.35
C ILE A 48 -22.95 1.22 29.42
N SER A 49 -21.76 1.76 29.16
CA SER A 49 -20.70 1.09 28.37
C SER A 49 -20.18 -0.17 29.07
N GLN A 50 -20.05 -0.15 30.39
CA GLN A 50 -19.55 -1.28 31.17
C GLN A 50 -20.59 -2.42 31.25
N ARG A 51 -21.90 -2.09 31.38
CA ARG A 51 -23.00 -3.07 31.28
C ARG A 51 -23.14 -3.62 29.86
N LYS A 52 -23.06 -2.80 28.82
CA LYS A 52 -23.03 -3.27 27.42
C LYS A 52 -21.84 -4.20 27.14
N LYS A 53 -20.64 -3.88 27.63
CA LYS A 53 -19.46 -4.76 27.53
C LYS A 53 -19.61 -6.05 28.33
N MET A 54 -20.31 -6.04 29.46
CA MET A 54 -20.64 -7.27 30.21
C MET A 54 -21.65 -8.16 29.47
N VAL A 55 -22.66 -7.56 28.84
CA VAL A 55 -23.67 -8.27 28.04
C VAL A 55 -23.07 -8.82 26.74
N GLU A 56 -22.21 -8.06 26.06
CA GLU A 56 -21.46 -8.52 24.88
C GLU A 56 -20.48 -9.65 25.21
N ARG A 57 -19.88 -9.66 26.42
CA ARG A 57 -19.03 -10.76 26.90
C ARG A 57 -19.81 -12.04 27.18
N ARG A 58 -21.09 -11.95 27.59
CA ARG A 58 -21.95 -13.11 27.87
C ARG A 58 -22.49 -13.80 26.62
N GLN A 59 -22.50 -13.12 25.46
CA GLN A 59 -23.04 -13.69 24.22
C GLN A 59 -22.07 -14.62 23.45
N LYS A 60 -20.85 -14.87 23.95
CA LYS A 60 -19.78 -15.59 23.21
C LYS A 60 -19.17 -16.79 23.96
N THR A 61 -19.79 -17.25 25.04
CA THR A 61 -19.35 -18.39 25.84
C THR A 61 -20.37 -19.52 25.80
N TYR A 62 -19.91 -20.77 25.88
CA TYR A 62 -20.79 -21.93 26.00
C TYR A 62 -20.53 -22.65 27.32
N ARG A 63 -21.57 -23.24 27.89
CA ARG A 63 -21.53 -23.89 29.20
C ARG A 63 -21.71 -25.39 29.07
N VAL A 64 -20.92 -26.11 29.84
CA VAL A 64 -20.86 -27.56 29.83
C VAL A 64 -20.95 -28.08 31.25
N GLN A 65 -21.76 -29.11 31.47
CA GLN A 65 -21.85 -29.79 32.75
C GLN A 65 -21.10 -31.11 32.67
N LEU A 66 -20.01 -31.22 33.44
CA LEU A 66 -19.09 -32.36 33.42
C LEU A 66 -19.26 -33.21 34.68
N PRO A 67 -19.27 -34.55 34.57
CA PRO A 67 -19.40 -35.43 35.72
C PRO A 67 -18.12 -35.43 36.57
N LEU A 68 -18.28 -35.48 37.89
CA LEU A 68 -17.20 -35.58 38.89
C LEU A 68 -17.16 -36.96 39.58
N THR A 69 -17.93 -37.94 39.08
CA THR A 69 -18.01 -39.29 39.67
C THR A 69 -16.94 -40.21 39.09
N ALA A 70 -16.15 -40.85 39.95
CA ALA A 70 -15.14 -41.84 39.57
C ALA A 70 -15.79 -43.14 39.06
N ALA A 71 -15.31 -43.68 37.94
CA ALA A 71 -15.64 -45.03 37.52
C ALA A 71 -14.62 -46.00 38.14
N ARG A 72 -15.08 -47.00 38.89
CA ARG A 72 -14.22 -48.09 39.38
C ARG A 72 -13.73 -48.91 38.19
N ILE A 73 -12.44 -48.80 37.88
CA ILE A 73 -11.72 -49.76 37.04
C ILE A 73 -10.84 -50.56 38.00
N GLU A 74 -11.01 -51.88 38.05
CA GLU A 74 -10.25 -52.75 38.94
C GLU A 74 -8.74 -52.55 38.76
N GLY A 75 -8.05 -52.11 39.82
CA GLY A 75 -6.59 -52.12 39.91
C GLY A 75 -5.84 -50.77 39.85
N LYS A 76 -6.49 -49.61 39.66
CA LYS A 76 -5.85 -48.28 39.82
C LYS A 76 -6.81 -47.25 40.44
N SER A 77 -6.25 -46.28 41.19
CA SER A 77 -6.96 -45.26 41.97
C SER A 77 -7.97 -44.43 41.17
N ASP A 78 -9.09 -44.05 41.79
CA ASP A 78 -10.24 -43.28 41.27
C ASP A 78 -9.89 -42.18 40.25
N ILE A 79 -10.00 -42.51 38.95
CA ILE A 79 -9.81 -41.57 37.84
C ILE A 79 -11.17 -40.91 37.55
N LEU A 80 -11.26 -39.57 37.61
CA LEU A 80 -12.43 -38.84 37.11
C LEU A 80 -12.50 -39.06 35.58
N THR A 81 -13.67 -39.16 34.98
CA THR A 81 -13.83 -39.53 33.55
C THR A 81 -14.04 -38.32 32.62
N ILE A 82 -13.47 -37.16 32.97
CA ILE A 82 -13.64 -35.93 32.20
C ILE A 82 -12.84 -36.02 30.89
N GLY A 83 -11.62 -36.57 30.93
CA GLY A 83 -10.76 -36.76 29.76
C GLY A 83 -10.24 -35.45 29.20
N MET A 84 -9.79 -34.51 30.03
CA MET A 84 -9.35 -33.17 29.60
C MET A 84 -8.17 -32.66 30.42
N SER A 85 -7.23 -31.96 29.76
CA SER A 85 -6.11 -31.26 30.40
C SER A 85 -6.09 -29.77 30.05
N LEU A 86 -5.64 -28.95 31.00
CA LEU A 86 -5.56 -27.49 30.87
C LEU A 86 -4.10 -27.00 31.01
N SER A 87 -3.69 -26.03 30.19
CA SER A 87 -2.39 -25.36 30.28
C SER A 87 -2.55 -23.88 30.60
N GLN A 88 -1.59 -23.32 31.33
CA GLN A 88 -1.58 -21.90 31.69
C GLN A 88 -0.87 -21.08 30.62
N ILE A 89 -1.47 -19.96 30.20
CA ILE A 89 -0.81 -18.97 29.33
C ILE A 89 -0.47 -17.73 30.16
N ASN A 90 0.81 -17.33 30.14
CA ASN A 90 1.31 -16.09 30.70
C ASN A 90 1.70 -15.12 29.56
N LYS A 91 1.65 -13.79 29.81
CA LYS A 91 1.83 -12.75 28.78
C LYS A 91 3.08 -13.02 27.92
N GLY A 92 2.86 -13.26 26.62
CA GLY A 92 3.92 -13.48 25.64
C GLY A 92 4.20 -14.96 25.34
N ARG A 93 3.30 -15.59 24.57
CA ARG A 93 3.46 -16.79 23.71
C ARG A 93 4.16 -18.07 24.24
N ALA A 94 4.65 -18.12 25.48
CA ALA A 94 5.18 -19.35 26.07
C ALA A 94 4.10 -20.01 26.96
N PHE A 95 3.75 -21.26 26.66
CA PHE A 95 2.99 -22.11 27.57
C PHE A 95 3.86 -22.45 28.78
N ASP A 96 3.22 -22.63 29.94
CA ASP A 96 3.92 -23.15 31.13
C ASP A 96 4.33 -24.62 30.91
N ASP A 97 5.46 -25.05 31.47
CA ASP A 97 6.04 -26.40 31.25
C ASP A 97 5.19 -27.55 31.82
N LYS A 98 4.03 -27.26 32.41
CA LYS A 98 3.13 -28.23 33.08
C LYS A 98 1.67 -27.98 32.74
N CYS A 99 0.91 -29.05 32.52
CA CYS A 99 -0.54 -29.01 32.32
C CYS A 99 -1.28 -29.66 33.50
N LEU A 100 -2.47 -29.18 33.83
CA LEU A 100 -3.35 -29.77 34.85
C LEU A 100 -4.25 -30.81 34.19
N ASN A 101 -4.05 -32.09 34.51
CA ASN A 101 -4.95 -33.16 34.11
C ASN A 101 -6.18 -33.12 35.04
N LEU A 102 -7.37 -32.92 34.48
CA LEU A 102 -8.60 -32.79 35.29
C LEU A 102 -9.11 -34.12 35.83
N ASP A 103 -8.58 -35.23 35.32
CA ASP A 103 -8.97 -36.56 35.75
C ASP A 103 -8.27 -36.98 37.05
N THR A 104 -6.96 -36.69 37.12
CA THR A 104 -6.10 -36.94 38.28
C THR A 104 -6.03 -35.73 39.22
N LEU A 105 -6.34 -34.53 38.72
CA LEU A 105 -6.09 -33.24 39.37
C LEU A 105 -4.62 -33.04 39.73
N GLU A 106 -3.70 -33.65 38.99
CA GLU A 106 -2.24 -33.49 39.14
C GLU A 106 -1.65 -32.66 37.98
N LEU A 107 -0.49 -32.03 38.24
CA LEU A 107 0.26 -31.30 37.22
C LEU A 107 1.21 -32.27 36.52
N GLU A 108 1.01 -32.48 35.23
CA GLU A 108 1.73 -33.43 34.40
C GLU A 108 2.57 -32.69 33.34
N ASP A 109 3.62 -33.35 32.84
CA ASP A 109 4.42 -32.83 31.72
C ASP A 109 3.61 -33.00 30.42
N PRO A 110 3.40 -31.93 29.62
CA PRO A 110 2.68 -32.00 28.35
C PRO A 110 3.23 -33.09 27.41
N ASN A 111 4.53 -33.38 27.51
CA ASN A 111 5.21 -34.32 26.63
C ASN A 111 4.91 -35.80 26.91
N MET A 112 4.40 -36.15 28.11
CA MET A 112 4.09 -37.54 28.47
C MET A 112 2.95 -38.13 27.64
N ILE A 113 2.14 -37.29 27.01
CA ILE A 113 0.94 -37.71 26.27
C ILE A 113 1.23 -37.77 24.76
N MET A 114 2.37 -37.24 24.27
CA MET A 114 2.62 -36.78 22.88
C MET A 114 2.40 -37.76 21.70
N ASN A 115 2.18 -39.06 21.90
CA ASN A 115 2.05 -40.04 20.80
C ASN A 115 0.76 -40.91 20.79
N ASP A 116 -0.35 -40.46 21.40
CA ASP A 116 -1.61 -41.22 21.44
C ASP A 116 -2.73 -40.55 20.61
N GLU A 117 -3.06 -41.12 19.45
CA GLU A 117 -4.09 -40.64 18.48
C GLU A 117 -5.50 -40.52 19.08
N LYS A 118 -5.73 -41.14 20.26
CA LYS A 118 -6.99 -41.09 21.01
C LYS A 118 -7.34 -39.70 21.53
N TYR A 119 -6.40 -38.75 21.55
CA TYR A 119 -6.64 -37.39 22.04
C TYR A 119 -6.74 -36.37 20.89
N ASP A 120 -7.60 -35.37 21.06
CA ASP A 120 -7.59 -34.11 20.32
C ASP A 120 -6.66 -33.12 21.01
N ARG A 121 -5.73 -32.49 20.28
CA ARG A 121 -4.63 -31.70 20.84
C ARG A 121 -4.35 -30.44 20.06
N PHE A 122 -3.72 -29.51 20.76
CA PHE A 122 -3.24 -28.24 20.23
C PHE A 122 -1.75 -28.36 19.89
N ASP A 123 -1.40 -28.55 18.61
CA ASP A 123 -0.01 -28.77 18.15
C ASP A 123 0.69 -27.45 17.79
N GLU A 124 1.95 -27.28 18.22
CA GLU A 124 2.79 -26.11 17.89
C GLU A 124 3.16 -26.01 16.39
N GLN A 125 2.94 -27.06 15.59
CA GLN A 125 3.25 -27.10 14.16
C GLN A 125 2.04 -27.46 13.29
N GLY A 126 1.00 -26.60 13.33
CA GLY A 126 0.16 -26.35 12.16
C GLY A 126 -1.15 -27.13 12.04
N SER A 127 -2.24 -26.56 12.55
CA SER A 127 -3.48 -26.27 11.81
C SER A 127 -4.43 -25.45 12.69
N SER A 128 -4.75 -24.23 12.23
CA SER A 128 -5.78 -23.31 12.72
C SER A 128 -6.10 -23.25 14.24
N ARG A 129 -5.46 -22.29 14.94
CA ARG A 129 -6.06 -21.30 15.87
C ARG A 129 -4.95 -20.54 16.59
N ARG A 130 -4.51 -19.42 16.02
CA ARG A 130 -3.59 -18.51 16.72
C ARG A 130 -4.35 -17.77 17.81
N ILE A 131 -3.90 -17.90 19.06
CA ILE A 131 -4.35 -17.03 20.15
C ILE A 131 -3.58 -15.71 19.99
N ASP A 132 -4.24 -14.68 19.46
CA ASP A 132 -3.61 -13.37 19.32
C ASP A 132 -3.27 -12.76 20.68
N GLY A 133 -2.09 -12.12 20.73
CA GLY A 133 -1.34 -11.83 21.94
C GLY A 133 -1.95 -10.72 22.80
N GLU A 134 -2.51 -11.12 23.93
CA GLU A 134 -2.59 -10.39 25.22
C GLU A 134 -3.30 -11.23 26.32
N TYR A 135 -3.85 -12.39 25.97
CA TYR A 135 -4.62 -13.24 26.89
C TYR A 135 -3.74 -13.92 27.97
N LYS A 136 -4.21 -13.87 29.23
CA LYS A 136 -3.67 -14.61 30.37
C LYS A 136 -4.80 -15.46 30.98
N GLY A 137 -4.66 -16.79 30.98
CA GLY A 137 -5.70 -17.68 31.49
C GLY A 137 -5.43 -19.16 31.21
N ALA A 138 -6.40 -20.01 31.56
CA ALA A 138 -6.32 -21.45 31.38
C ALA A 138 -6.96 -21.86 30.03
N VAL A 139 -6.22 -22.64 29.24
CA VAL A 139 -6.63 -23.11 27.91
C VAL A 139 -6.61 -24.63 27.87
N VAL A 140 -7.57 -25.23 27.17
CA VAL A 140 -7.65 -26.68 26.98
C VAL A 140 -6.51 -27.12 26.07
N SER A 141 -5.55 -27.87 26.61
CA SER A 141 -4.40 -28.38 25.84
C SER A 141 -4.70 -29.69 25.13
N SER A 142 -5.51 -30.55 25.75
CA SER A 142 -5.91 -31.84 25.16
C SER A 142 -7.25 -32.33 25.68
N VAL A 143 -7.99 -33.05 24.84
CA VAL A 143 -9.26 -33.71 25.18
C VAL A 143 -9.29 -35.13 24.62
N LEU A 144 -9.65 -36.13 25.43
CA LEU A 144 -9.81 -37.52 25.00
C LEU A 144 -11.04 -37.65 24.08
N LYS A 145 -10.85 -38.13 22.85
CA LYS A 145 -11.94 -38.31 21.88
C LYS A 145 -12.92 -39.36 22.42
N GLY A 146 -14.19 -38.98 22.56
CA GLY A 146 -15.25 -39.80 23.15
C GLY A 146 -15.36 -39.75 24.68
N GLY A 147 -14.45 -39.04 25.38
CA GLY A 147 -14.55 -38.78 26.83
C GLY A 147 -15.64 -37.77 27.17
N ALA A 148 -15.93 -37.56 28.47
CA ALA A 148 -17.06 -36.72 28.89
C ALA A 148 -16.93 -35.25 28.47
N ALA A 149 -15.72 -34.69 28.47
CA ALA A 149 -15.49 -33.33 27.95
C ALA A 149 -15.69 -33.24 26.43
N TRP A 150 -15.28 -34.28 25.68
CA TRP A 150 -15.44 -34.34 24.24
C TRP A 150 -16.90 -34.45 23.82
N THR A 151 -17.65 -35.36 24.45
CA THR A 151 -19.09 -35.57 24.18
C THR A 151 -19.90 -34.34 24.57
N ALA A 152 -19.46 -33.61 25.59
CA ALA A 152 -20.07 -32.37 26.02
C ALA A 152 -19.61 -31.14 25.21
N GLY A 153 -18.81 -31.35 24.15
CA GLY A 153 -18.52 -30.36 23.10
C GLY A 153 -17.20 -29.60 23.24
N VAL A 154 -16.40 -29.89 24.27
CA VAL A 154 -15.10 -29.24 24.51
C VAL A 154 -14.05 -29.75 23.54
N ARG A 155 -13.20 -28.85 23.04
CA ARG A 155 -12.11 -29.15 22.08
C ARG A 155 -10.80 -28.53 22.54
N ALA A 156 -9.68 -29.06 22.02
CA ALA A 156 -8.38 -28.45 22.27
C ALA A 156 -8.35 -26.99 21.72
N GLY A 157 -7.72 -26.08 22.47
CA GLY A 157 -7.67 -24.64 22.19
C GLY A 157 -8.83 -23.80 22.75
N ASP A 158 -9.85 -24.42 23.37
CA ASP A 158 -10.91 -23.66 24.05
C ASP A 158 -10.38 -23.00 25.35
N ILE A 159 -10.81 -21.77 25.63
CA ILE A 159 -10.42 -21.00 26.84
C ILE A 159 -11.43 -21.27 27.95
N LEU A 160 -10.97 -21.64 29.13
CA LEU A 160 -11.83 -21.71 30.32
C LEU A 160 -12.02 -20.32 30.93
N GLN A 161 -13.28 -19.86 30.99
CA GLN A 161 -13.63 -18.55 31.53
C GLN A 161 -14.08 -18.61 32.99
N ALA A 162 -14.93 -19.60 33.35
CA ALA A 162 -15.50 -19.70 34.69
C ALA A 162 -15.88 -21.13 35.08
N THR A 163 -15.95 -21.39 36.38
CA THR A 163 -16.47 -22.64 36.97
C THR A 163 -17.54 -22.31 37.99
N SER A 164 -18.59 -23.12 38.13
CA SER A 164 -19.66 -22.80 39.08
C SER A 164 -19.26 -22.98 40.55
N ALA A 165 -19.89 -22.20 41.42
CA ALA A 165 -19.68 -22.16 42.86
C ALA A 165 -19.98 -23.50 43.55
N THR A 166 -19.44 -23.67 44.77
CA THR A 166 -19.73 -24.83 45.64
C THR A 166 -21.19 -24.86 46.10
N MET A 167 -21.81 -23.69 46.31
CA MET A 167 -23.24 -23.56 46.60
C MET A 167 -23.90 -22.59 45.60
N GLY A 168 -24.91 -23.08 44.88
CA GLY A 168 -25.68 -22.31 43.91
C GLY A 168 -25.20 -22.40 42.46
N ASN A 169 -26.00 -21.86 41.53
CA ASN A 169 -25.74 -21.91 40.09
C ASN A 169 -24.86 -20.75 39.58
N GLN A 170 -24.24 -20.00 40.49
CA GLN A 170 -23.43 -18.83 40.14
C GLN A 170 -22.05 -19.27 39.61
N MET A 171 -21.62 -18.66 38.49
CA MET A 171 -20.33 -18.94 37.85
C MET A 171 -19.25 -17.98 38.37
N TRP A 172 -18.07 -18.53 38.70
CA TRP A 172 -16.93 -17.75 39.19
C TRP A 172 -15.80 -17.76 38.14
N PRO A 173 -15.32 -16.59 37.69
CA PRO A 173 -14.24 -16.48 36.73
C PRO A 173 -12.96 -17.18 37.21
N LYS A 174 -12.23 -17.83 36.28
CA LYS A 174 -10.96 -18.51 36.56
C LYS A 174 -9.88 -18.05 35.59
N SER A 175 -8.75 -17.61 36.14
CA SER A 175 -7.60 -17.14 35.37
C SER A 175 -6.32 -17.94 35.64
N THR A 176 -6.36 -18.91 36.57
CA THR A 176 -5.21 -19.74 36.97
C THR A 176 -5.58 -21.21 37.08
N LEU A 177 -4.68 -22.12 36.70
CA LEU A 177 -4.86 -23.58 36.86
C LEU A 177 -5.13 -23.99 38.32
N GLU A 178 -4.43 -23.38 39.27
CA GLU A 178 -4.61 -23.66 40.70
C GLU A 178 -6.00 -23.24 41.21
N GLY A 179 -6.55 -22.16 40.65
CA GLY A 179 -7.92 -21.72 40.92
C GLY A 179 -8.98 -22.69 40.40
N VAL A 180 -8.70 -23.38 39.28
CA VAL A 180 -9.55 -24.44 38.71
C VAL A 180 -9.46 -25.70 39.56
N ARG A 181 -8.24 -26.13 39.89
CA ARG A 181 -7.96 -27.29 40.75
C ARG A 181 -8.69 -27.18 42.09
N SER A 182 -8.58 -26.02 42.74
CA SER A 182 -9.24 -25.73 44.03
C SER A 182 -10.77 -25.80 43.93
N ALA A 183 -11.35 -25.30 42.84
CA ALA A 183 -12.79 -25.37 42.61
C ALA A 183 -13.28 -26.80 42.40
N MET A 184 -12.51 -27.62 41.66
CA MET A 184 -12.83 -29.03 41.47
C MET A 184 -12.71 -29.84 42.75
N LEU A 185 -11.67 -29.62 43.56
CA LEU A 185 -11.49 -30.30 44.85
C LEU A 185 -12.62 -29.99 45.83
N SER A 186 -12.99 -28.71 45.96
CA SER A 186 -14.13 -28.30 46.81
C SER A 186 -15.44 -28.95 46.37
N ARG A 187 -15.63 -29.13 45.06
CA ARG A 187 -16.86 -29.66 44.48
C ARG A 187 -16.95 -31.18 44.42
N LYS A 188 -15.82 -31.88 44.28
CA LYS A 188 -15.75 -33.35 44.36
C LYS A 188 -16.33 -33.88 45.68
N ALA A 189 -16.23 -33.12 46.76
CA ALA A 189 -16.81 -33.47 48.06
C ALA A 189 -18.32 -33.21 48.20
N THR A 190 -18.92 -32.40 47.31
CA THR A 190 -20.27 -31.82 47.52
C THR A 190 -21.25 -32.02 46.36
N SER A 191 -20.79 -32.32 45.15
CA SER A 191 -21.64 -32.50 43.97
C SER A 191 -21.08 -33.53 42.99
N SER A 192 -21.97 -34.24 42.30
CA SER A 192 -21.64 -35.23 41.27
C SER A 192 -21.27 -34.61 39.91
N SER A 193 -21.37 -33.28 39.74
CA SER A 193 -21.01 -32.60 38.49
C SER A 193 -20.51 -31.17 38.72
N ILE A 194 -19.75 -30.66 37.76
CA ILE A 194 -19.26 -29.28 37.70
C ILE A 194 -19.70 -28.62 36.40
N ALA A 195 -20.30 -27.44 36.50
CA ALA A 195 -20.54 -26.60 35.33
C ALA A 195 -19.30 -25.74 35.05
N MET A 196 -18.81 -25.79 33.82
CA MET A 196 -17.68 -25.03 33.31
C MET A 196 -18.11 -24.20 32.11
N GLU A 197 -17.60 -22.98 32.00
CA GLU A 197 -17.90 -22.05 30.91
C GLU A 197 -16.65 -21.83 30.07
N PHE A 198 -16.75 -22.15 28.78
CA PHE A 198 -15.66 -22.06 27.83
C PHE A 198 -15.93 -20.99 26.77
N GLN A 199 -14.85 -20.44 26.23
CA GLN A 199 -14.85 -19.57 25.07
C GLN A 199 -13.98 -20.21 24.00
N ARG A 200 -14.55 -20.48 22.83
CA ARG A 200 -13.80 -21.01 21.70
C ARG A 200 -13.02 -19.90 21.00
N ILE A 201 -11.70 -20.03 20.93
CA ILE A 201 -10.86 -19.10 20.17
C ILE A 201 -11.08 -19.38 18.69
N GLY A 202 -11.66 -18.42 17.98
CA GLY A 202 -12.10 -18.60 16.59
C GLY A 202 -13.53 -18.12 16.32
N ASP A 203 -14.35 -17.92 17.36
CA ASP A 203 -15.70 -17.35 17.22
C ASP A 203 -15.71 -15.80 17.24
N ALA A 204 -14.53 -15.20 17.00
CA ALA A 204 -14.43 -13.82 16.53
C ALA A 204 -14.01 -13.88 15.06
N GLU A 205 -15.01 -13.74 14.19
CA GLU A 205 -14.91 -13.42 12.75
C GLU A 205 -14.81 -14.55 11.69
N ASP A 206 -15.02 -15.84 11.99
CA ASP A 206 -15.26 -16.84 10.92
C ASP A 206 -16.40 -17.81 11.26
N ASN A 207 -17.63 -17.49 10.80
CA ASN A 207 -18.75 -18.44 10.73
C ASN A 207 -18.51 -19.58 9.70
N GLN A 208 -17.28 -19.72 9.20
CA GLN A 208 -16.92 -20.60 8.10
C GLN A 208 -16.09 -21.80 8.58
N PHE A 209 -16.40 -23.00 8.07
CA PHE A 209 -15.64 -24.21 8.37
C PHE A 209 -15.41 -25.04 7.11
N GLU A 210 -14.31 -25.79 7.06
CA GLU A 210 -13.97 -26.66 5.92
C GLU A 210 -14.12 -28.15 6.27
N LEU A 211 -14.54 -28.95 5.30
CA LEU A 211 -14.77 -30.38 5.45
C LEU A 211 -14.32 -31.14 4.20
N SER A 212 -13.37 -32.06 4.35
CA SER A 212 -12.92 -32.96 3.27
C SER A 212 -13.71 -34.25 3.28
N LEU A 213 -14.38 -34.55 2.16
CA LEU A 213 -15.34 -35.64 2.03
C LEU A 213 -15.05 -36.50 0.80
N SER A 214 -15.01 -37.82 0.94
CA SER A 214 -15.01 -38.75 -0.18
C SER A 214 -16.43 -39.19 -0.54
N LYS A 215 -16.64 -39.65 -1.79
CA LYS A 215 -17.94 -40.19 -2.21
C LYS A 215 -18.23 -41.52 -1.47
N PRO A 216 -19.47 -41.76 -0.98
CA PRO A 216 -20.66 -40.91 -1.09
C PRO A 216 -20.71 -39.77 -0.05
N ILE A 217 -21.12 -38.58 -0.47
CA ILE A 217 -21.18 -37.36 0.39
C ILE A 217 -22.47 -37.29 1.23
N GLY A 218 -23.60 -37.71 0.65
CA GLY A 218 -24.87 -37.83 1.37
C GLY A 218 -25.53 -36.51 1.82
N MET A 219 -25.31 -35.41 1.09
CA MET A 219 -25.93 -34.11 1.37
C MET A 219 -27.00 -33.75 0.32
N GLN A 220 -28.14 -33.23 0.76
CA GLN A 220 -29.15 -32.62 -0.10
C GLN A 220 -29.01 -31.10 -0.05
N LEU A 221 -29.02 -30.47 -1.22
CA LEU A 221 -28.76 -29.05 -1.39
C LEU A 221 -29.92 -28.38 -2.13
N LYS A 222 -30.26 -27.14 -1.75
CA LYS A 222 -31.23 -26.30 -2.45
C LYS A 222 -30.67 -24.88 -2.59
N GLU A 223 -30.99 -24.23 -3.71
CA GLU A 223 -30.72 -22.80 -3.88
C GLU A 223 -31.78 -21.99 -3.13
N THR A 224 -31.33 -20.98 -2.40
CA THR A 224 -32.20 -20.00 -1.71
C THR A 224 -32.27 -18.70 -2.51
N ASP A 225 -33.36 -17.95 -2.33
CA ASP A 225 -33.62 -16.70 -3.06
C ASP A 225 -32.55 -15.62 -2.79
N ASP A 226 -31.78 -15.78 -1.71
CA ASP A 226 -30.63 -14.95 -1.33
C ASP A 226 -29.33 -15.30 -2.08
N GLY A 227 -29.37 -16.25 -3.02
CA GLY A 227 -28.24 -16.65 -3.87
C GLY A 227 -27.20 -17.54 -3.16
N PHE A 228 -27.62 -18.26 -2.11
CA PHE A 228 -26.80 -19.25 -1.42
C PHE A 228 -27.31 -20.67 -1.67
N VAL A 229 -26.37 -21.61 -1.73
CA VAL A 229 -26.67 -23.05 -1.70
C VAL A 229 -26.74 -23.47 -0.25
N VAL A 230 -27.89 -23.97 0.20
CA VAL A 230 -28.12 -24.36 1.59
C VAL A 230 -28.34 -25.86 1.67
N VAL A 231 -27.83 -26.47 2.73
CA VAL A 231 -28.07 -27.89 3.04
C VAL A 231 -29.50 -28.04 3.55
N THR A 232 -30.33 -28.77 2.83
CA THR A 232 -31.75 -29.00 3.20
C THR A 232 -32.00 -30.34 3.87
N GLY A 233 -31.06 -31.28 3.76
CA GLY A 233 -31.20 -32.62 4.34
C GLY A 233 -29.92 -33.44 4.21
N LEU A 234 -29.81 -34.50 4.99
CA LEU A 234 -28.72 -35.49 4.91
C LEU A 234 -29.32 -36.86 4.64
N THR A 235 -28.70 -37.65 3.76
CA THR A 235 -29.20 -38.99 3.41
C THR A 235 -28.72 -40.05 4.43
N GLU A 236 -29.42 -41.18 4.50
CA GLU A 236 -29.04 -42.29 5.39
C GLU A 236 -27.66 -42.89 5.04
N ASN A 237 -27.14 -42.66 3.84
CA ASN A 237 -25.79 -43.11 3.45
C ASN A 237 -24.72 -42.02 3.64
N ALA A 238 -25.03 -40.91 4.31
CA ALA A 238 -24.07 -39.85 4.58
C ALA A 238 -22.95 -40.31 5.54
N PRO A 239 -21.67 -40.01 5.27
CA PRO A 239 -20.57 -40.33 6.15
C PRO A 239 -20.78 -39.77 7.54
N THR A 240 -20.30 -40.50 8.54
CA THR A 240 -20.35 -40.13 9.96
C THR A 240 -19.88 -38.68 10.19
N LEU A 241 -18.84 -38.28 9.46
CA LEU A 241 -18.26 -36.94 9.50
C LEU A 241 -19.23 -35.84 9.03
N VAL A 242 -20.04 -36.11 8.01
CA VAL A 242 -21.07 -35.19 7.48
C VAL A 242 -22.24 -35.09 8.45
N ARG A 243 -22.71 -36.22 8.98
CA ARG A 243 -23.81 -36.26 9.96
C ARG A 243 -23.52 -35.47 11.24
N TYR A 244 -22.25 -35.36 11.61
CA TYR A 244 -21.83 -34.64 12.81
C TYR A 244 -21.42 -33.18 12.55
N ALA A 245 -20.81 -32.88 11.40
CA ALA A 245 -20.27 -31.54 11.13
C ALA A 245 -21.28 -30.60 10.46
N VAL A 246 -22.14 -31.14 9.58
CA VAL A 246 -23.05 -30.38 8.73
C VAL A 246 -24.46 -30.40 9.30
N LYS A 247 -25.10 -29.23 9.40
CA LYS A 247 -26.50 -29.07 9.81
C LYS A 247 -27.36 -28.64 8.63
N VAL A 248 -28.65 -28.99 8.69
CA VAL A 248 -29.67 -28.38 7.83
C VAL A 248 -29.69 -26.88 8.09
N GLY A 249 -29.57 -26.07 7.05
CA GLY A 249 -29.41 -24.62 7.12
C GLY A 249 -27.98 -24.11 6.90
N ASP A 250 -26.96 -24.97 6.94
CA ASP A 250 -25.59 -24.56 6.62
C ASP A 250 -25.47 -24.15 5.13
N ARG A 251 -24.74 -23.06 4.86
CA ARG A 251 -24.52 -22.52 3.51
C ARG A 251 -23.22 -23.07 2.93
N VAL A 252 -23.22 -23.54 1.69
CA VAL A 252 -22.01 -23.93 0.97
C VAL A 252 -21.41 -22.67 0.33
N LEU A 253 -20.22 -22.28 0.76
CA LEU A 253 -19.52 -21.11 0.24
C LEU A 253 -18.56 -21.44 -0.89
N ALA A 254 -17.79 -22.53 -0.77
CA ALA A 254 -16.77 -22.91 -1.75
C ALA A 254 -16.53 -24.43 -1.80
N VAL A 255 -16.02 -24.91 -2.93
CA VAL A 255 -15.60 -26.31 -3.14
C VAL A 255 -14.23 -26.32 -3.82
N ASP A 256 -13.34 -27.21 -3.41
CA ASP A 256 -11.99 -27.27 -3.98
C ASP A 256 -11.95 -27.77 -5.45
N SER A 257 -10.92 -27.35 -6.19
CA SER A 257 -10.68 -27.69 -7.59
C SER A 257 -10.06 -29.07 -7.79
N SER A 258 -10.53 -29.81 -8.80
CA SER A 258 -9.97 -31.11 -9.21
C SER A 258 -8.50 -31.09 -9.67
N LEU A 259 -7.94 -29.93 -10.03
CA LEU A 259 -6.61 -29.80 -10.67
C LEU A 259 -5.61 -28.88 -9.94
N GLY A 260 -5.85 -28.47 -8.69
CA GLY A 260 -4.89 -27.56 -8.04
C GLY A 260 -5.11 -27.11 -6.60
N GLY A 261 -5.89 -27.83 -5.78
CA GLY A 261 -5.98 -27.56 -4.33
C GLY A 261 -6.51 -26.16 -3.93
N LYS A 262 -7.08 -25.41 -4.87
CA LYS A 262 -7.66 -24.08 -4.64
C LYS A 262 -9.18 -24.19 -4.48
N MET A 263 -9.74 -23.48 -3.49
CA MET A 263 -11.18 -23.40 -3.28
C MET A 263 -11.85 -22.43 -4.24
N TRP A 264 -12.94 -22.88 -4.87
CA TRP A 264 -13.77 -22.10 -5.79
C TRP A 264 -15.10 -21.76 -5.12
N PRO A 265 -15.49 -20.47 -5.07
CA PRO A 265 -16.78 -20.10 -4.49
C PRO A 265 -17.93 -20.66 -5.33
N VAL A 266 -18.97 -21.15 -4.67
CA VAL A 266 -20.13 -21.76 -5.33
C VAL A 266 -21.40 -21.01 -4.95
N SER A 267 -22.26 -20.78 -5.94
CA SER A 267 -23.53 -20.06 -5.80
C SER A 267 -24.73 -20.82 -6.37
N THR A 268 -24.50 -21.95 -7.04
CA THR A 268 -25.54 -22.80 -7.63
C THR A 268 -25.34 -24.27 -7.26
N VAL A 269 -26.44 -25.02 -7.14
CA VAL A 269 -26.40 -26.47 -6.85
C VAL A 269 -25.71 -27.21 -8.00
N GLU A 270 -25.93 -26.81 -9.25
CA GLU A 270 -25.24 -27.39 -10.41
C GLU A 270 -23.71 -27.23 -10.33
N GLY A 271 -23.23 -26.08 -9.84
CA GLY A 271 -21.80 -25.84 -9.62
C GLY A 271 -21.19 -26.80 -8.59
N VAL A 272 -21.92 -27.05 -7.49
CA VAL A 272 -21.50 -28.03 -6.48
C VAL A 272 -21.49 -29.44 -7.07
N VAL A 273 -22.56 -29.82 -7.78
CA VAL A 273 -22.68 -31.15 -8.42
C VAL A 273 -21.56 -31.38 -9.42
N SER A 274 -21.24 -30.41 -10.28
CA SER A 274 -20.15 -30.48 -11.25
C SER A 274 -18.79 -30.69 -10.58
N ALA A 275 -18.50 -29.94 -9.51
CA ALA A 275 -17.25 -30.09 -8.74
C ALA A 275 -17.11 -31.48 -8.10
N VAL A 276 -18.23 -32.06 -7.66
CA VAL A 276 -18.28 -33.42 -7.10
C VAL A 276 -18.16 -34.47 -8.20
N THR A 277 -18.87 -34.34 -9.32
CA THR A 277 -18.88 -35.35 -10.40
C THR A 277 -17.55 -35.43 -11.14
N ALA A 278 -16.81 -34.33 -11.24
CA ALA A 278 -15.49 -34.28 -11.88
C ALA A 278 -14.40 -35.13 -11.19
N ARG A 279 -14.63 -35.68 -9.98
CA ARG A 279 -13.65 -36.49 -9.25
C ARG A 279 -13.85 -37.99 -9.38
N LEU A 280 -12.72 -38.71 -9.45
CA LEU A 280 -12.68 -40.17 -9.45
C LEU A 280 -13.11 -40.74 -8.08
N PRO A 281 -13.68 -41.96 -8.03
CA PRO A 281 -14.01 -42.63 -6.77
C PRO A 281 -12.77 -42.74 -5.86
N GLY A 282 -12.90 -42.33 -4.59
CA GLY A 282 -11.80 -42.36 -3.60
C GLY A 282 -11.03 -41.04 -3.44
N GLN A 283 -11.20 -40.04 -4.31
CA GLN A 283 -10.64 -38.71 -4.10
C GLN A 283 -11.51 -37.88 -3.15
N GLU A 284 -10.91 -37.34 -2.10
CA GLU A 284 -11.56 -36.42 -1.16
C GLU A 284 -11.86 -35.07 -1.82
N ILE A 285 -12.95 -34.42 -1.43
CA ILE A 285 -13.45 -33.13 -1.88
C ILE A 285 -13.60 -32.22 -0.67
N THR A 286 -12.90 -31.09 -0.66
CA THR A 286 -12.99 -30.11 0.42
C THR A 286 -14.11 -29.11 0.15
N PHE A 287 -15.03 -28.98 1.09
CA PHE A 287 -16.11 -27.99 1.10
C PHE A 287 -15.82 -26.94 2.14
N ARG A 288 -16.18 -25.68 1.85
CA ARG A 288 -16.25 -24.60 2.83
C ARG A 288 -17.70 -24.25 3.08
N PHE A 289 -18.12 -24.34 4.32
CA PHE A 289 -19.46 -24.03 4.79
C PHE A 289 -19.47 -22.72 5.56
N GLU A 290 -20.64 -22.10 5.69
CA GLU A 290 -20.94 -21.01 6.61
C GLU A 290 -22.18 -21.36 7.41
N ARG A 291 -22.12 -21.23 8.74
CA ARG A 291 -23.28 -21.43 9.61
C ARG A 291 -23.94 -20.07 9.91
N PRO A 292 -25.17 -19.82 9.44
CA PRO A 292 -25.88 -18.58 9.77
C PRO A 292 -26.23 -18.56 11.27
N THR A 293 -26.05 -17.42 11.94
CA THR A 293 -26.30 -17.23 13.38
C THR A 293 -27.70 -16.72 13.72
N GLU A 294 -28.60 -16.59 12.74
CA GLU A 294 -29.98 -16.11 12.98
C GLU A 294 -31.00 -17.27 13.02
N ASN A 295 -31.84 -17.22 14.05
CA ASN A 295 -32.93 -18.14 14.36
C ASN A 295 -33.90 -18.30 13.17
N MET A 296 -33.95 -19.51 12.61
CA MET A 296 -35.01 -19.99 11.72
C MET A 296 -35.96 -20.89 12.50
N GLU A 297 -36.63 -20.33 13.50
CA GLU A 297 -37.89 -20.90 14.03
C GLU A 297 -39.04 -20.20 13.28
N ASP A 298 -39.34 -20.60 12.03
CA ASP A 298 -40.67 -20.37 11.43
C ASP A 298 -40.93 -20.99 10.02
N GLN A 299 -40.17 -21.99 9.58
CA GLN A 299 -40.47 -22.66 8.28
C GLN A 299 -40.43 -24.20 8.34
N GLY A 300 -40.67 -24.79 9.52
CA GLY A 300 -40.67 -26.24 9.73
C GLY A 300 -41.97 -26.97 9.35
N ASP A 301 -43.13 -26.32 9.38
CA ASP A 301 -44.41 -27.05 9.49
C ASP A 301 -45.33 -27.03 8.26
N LYS A 302 -44.79 -26.89 7.04
CA LYS A 302 -45.61 -27.02 5.81
C LYS A 302 -45.07 -27.95 4.72
N ALA A 303 -44.05 -28.76 5.00
CA ALA A 303 -43.40 -29.60 3.97
C ALA A 303 -43.46 -31.12 4.20
N VAL A 304 -44.37 -31.62 5.05
CA VAL A 304 -44.47 -33.06 5.36
C VAL A 304 -45.67 -33.76 4.70
N GLU A 305 -46.58 -33.04 4.06
CA GLU A 305 -47.73 -33.64 3.36
C GLU A 305 -47.73 -33.36 1.85
N SER A 306 -46.78 -33.94 1.10
CA SER A 306 -46.99 -34.19 -0.34
C SER A 306 -45.96 -35.16 -0.96
N VAL A 307 -45.52 -36.19 -0.23
CA VAL A 307 -44.65 -37.25 -0.79
C VAL A 307 -45.32 -38.61 -0.68
N VAL A 308 -46.52 -38.73 -1.26
CA VAL A 308 -47.03 -40.01 -1.75
C VAL A 308 -47.76 -39.72 -3.06
N GLN A 309 -47.40 -40.48 -4.11
CA GLN A 309 -47.92 -40.45 -5.49
C GLN A 309 -47.21 -39.52 -6.48
N SER A 310 -46.19 -40.04 -7.17
CA SER A 310 -46.31 -40.44 -8.58
C SER A 310 -44.94 -40.68 -9.21
N SER A 311 -44.64 -41.97 -9.39
CA SER A 311 -43.72 -42.44 -10.41
C SER A 311 -44.35 -42.23 -11.80
N ASN A 312 -43.59 -41.62 -12.71
CA ASN A 312 -43.61 -41.70 -14.18
C ASN A 312 -43.69 -40.34 -14.87
N GLY A 313 -42.72 -40.09 -15.75
CA GLY A 313 -42.88 -39.14 -16.86
C GLY A 313 -41.69 -38.23 -17.07
N MET A 314 -40.75 -38.70 -17.88
CA MET A 314 -39.85 -37.84 -18.65
C MET A 314 -40.68 -36.76 -19.37
N LYS A 315 -40.60 -35.50 -18.93
CA LYS A 315 -41.03 -34.34 -19.72
C LYS A 315 -40.04 -33.18 -19.52
N THR A 316 -39.45 -32.83 -20.65
CA THR A 316 -38.68 -31.62 -20.96
C THR A 316 -39.17 -30.39 -20.21
N ALA A 317 -38.35 -29.84 -19.31
CA ALA A 317 -38.59 -28.55 -18.67
C ALA A 317 -38.17 -27.43 -19.64
N THR A 318 -39.17 -26.81 -20.25
CA THR A 318 -39.05 -25.49 -20.87
C THR A 318 -38.58 -24.47 -19.83
N LYS A 319 -37.48 -23.76 -20.14
CA LYS A 319 -36.97 -22.63 -19.35
C LYS A 319 -38.11 -21.66 -19.00
N SER A 320 -38.49 -21.58 -17.74
CA SER A 320 -39.36 -20.52 -17.24
C SER A 320 -38.64 -19.18 -17.41
N LYS A 321 -39.23 -18.27 -18.19
CA LYS A 321 -38.77 -16.87 -18.28
C LYS A 321 -38.71 -16.28 -16.88
N LEU A 322 -37.51 -16.00 -16.40
CA LEU A 322 -37.29 -15.28 -15.14
C LEU A 322 -37.93 -13.89 -15.29
N ASN A 323 -38.73 -13.46 -14.31
CA ASN A 323 -39.35 -12.13 -14.35
C ASN A 323 -38.25 -11.05 -14.24
N ASN A 324 -38.30 -10.00 -15.09
CA ASN A 324 -37.24 -8.99 -15.17
C ASN A 324 -36.97 -8.27 -13.83
N GLU A 325 -38.00 -8.10 -12.98
CA GLU A 325 -37.84 -7.52 -11.65
C GLU A 325 -37.07 -8.43 -10.68
N GLU A 326 -37.27 -9.74 -10.80
CA GLU A 326 -36.59 -10.73 -9.96
C GLU A 326 -35.12 -10.85 -10.35
N LEU A 327 -34.81 -10.78 -11.65
CA LEU A 327 -33.45 -10.68 -12.18
C LEU A 327 -32.73 -9.45 -11.61
N LEU A 328 -33.34 -8.26 -11.69
CA LEU A 328 -32.76 -7.01 -11.17
C LEU A 328 -32.55 -7.08 -9.65
N LYS A 329 -33.49 -7.67 -8.90
CA LYS A 329 -33.35 -7.88 -7.45
C LYS A 329 -32.15 -8.77 -7.12
N ARG A 330 -31.96 -9.87 -7.86
CA ARG A 330 -30.79 -10.76 -7.74
C ARG A 330 -29.49 -10.03 -8.05
N CYS A 331 -29.44 -9.27 -9.15
CA CYS A 331 -28.27 -8.46 -9.53
C CYS A 331 -27.87 -7.45 -8.45
N ARG A 332 -28.85 -6.72 -7.88
CA ARG A 332 -28.62 -5.78 -6.76
C ARG A 332 -28.10 -6.49 -5.51
N GLY A 333 -28.65 -7.66 -5.17
CA GLY A 333 -28.19 -8.48 -4.06
C GLY A 333 -26.72 -8.88 -4.19
N ILE A 334 -26.32 -9.31 -5.39
CA ILE A 334 -24.93 -9.67 -5.71
C ILE A 334 -24.02 -8.44 -5.56
N ILE A 335 -24.34 -7.30 -6.17
CA ILE A 335 -23.49 -6.10 -6.08
C ILE A 335 -23.36 -5.63 -4.61
N LYS A 336 -24.45 -5.64 -3.84
CA LYS A 336 -24.44 -5.22 -2.43
C LYS A 336 -23.55 -6.13 -1.56
N LYS A 337 -23.54 -7.44 -1.81
CA LYS A 337 -22.69 -8.41 -1.10
C LYS A 337 -21.20 -8.07 -1.20
N TYR A 338 -20.73 -7.76 -2.41
CA TYR A 338 -19.30 -7.54 -2.67
C TYR A 338 -18.87 -6.08 -2.49
N LYS A 339 -19.81 -5.14 -2.41
CA LYS A 339 -19.53 -3.76 -2.03
C LYS A 339 -19.30 -3.60 -0.52
N ASN A 340 -19.97 -4.41 0.31
CA ASN A 340 -19.89 -4.34 1.77
C ASN A 340 -18.75 -5.18 2.38
N SER A 341 -18.11 -6.07 1.60
CA SER A 341 -16.98 -6.89 2.06
C SER A 341 -15.66 -6.12 2.23
N GLU A 342 -15.61 -4.82 1.88
CA GLU A 342 -14.41 -3.96 2.08
C GLU A 342 -14.11 -3.63 3.56
N GLY A 343 -15.02 -3.95 4.49
CA GLY A 343 -14.85 -3.65 5.92
C GLY A 343 -13.88 -4.58 6.67
N SER A 344 -13.66 -5.80 6.18
CA SER A 344 -12.71 -6.73 6.80
C SER A 344 -11.33 -6.54 6.15
N LYS A 345 -10.36 -6.05 6.94
CA LYS A 345 -8.95 -5.92 6.56
C LYS A 345 -8.27 -7.29 6.44
N SER A 346 -8.84 -8.18 5.64
CA SER A 346 -8.17 -9.38 5.17
C SER A 346 -7.08 -8.95 4.20
N SER A 347 -5.83 -9.24 4.55
CA SER A 347 -4.63 -9.02 3.72
C SER A 347 -4.65 -9.78 2.39
N PHE A 348 -5.73 -10.50 2.07
CA PHE A 348 -5.88 -11.35 0.90
C PHE A 348 -6.48 -10.63 -0.33
N VAL A 349 -7.19 -9.50 -0.16
CA VAL A 349 -7.94 -8.83 -1.26
C VAL A 349 -7.16 -7.66 -1.89
N GLY A 350 -5.83 -7.61 -1.70
CA GLY A 350 -4.99 -6.53 -2.21
C GLY A 350 -4.70 -6.55 -3.72
N LYS A 351 -5.36 -7.41 -4.54
CA LYS A 351 -4.96 -7.60 -5.94
C LYS A 351 -6.07 -7.77 -7.00
N TYR A 352 -7.33 -7.86 -6.61
CA TYR A 352 -8.42 -8.02 -7.57
C TYR A 352 -9.51 -6.97 -7.32
N ASP A 353 -9.85 -6.20 -8.36
CA ASP A 353 -10.99 -5.29 -8.43
C ASP A 353 -12.29 -6.11 -8.49
N VAL A 354 -12.56 -6.90 -7.46
CA VAL A 354 -13.70 -7.83 -7.38
C VAL A 354 -15.03 -7.12 -7.66
N PRO A 355 -15.32 -5.92 -7.11
CA PRO A 355 -16.55 -5.19 -7.43
C PRO A 355 -16.68 -4.84 -8.93
N GLY A 356 -15.59 -4.50 -9.61
CA GLY A 356 -15.58 -4.21 -11.04
C GLY A 356 -15.85 -5.45 -11.91
N LEU A 357 -15.26 -6.60 -11.56
CA LEU A 357 -15.52 -7.87 -12.25
C LEU A 357 -16.96 -8.34 -12.11
N ILE A 358 -17.57 -8.09 -10.95
CA ILE A 358 -18.98 -8.42 -10.70
C ILE A 358 -19.89 -7.50 -11.49
N ALA A 359 -19.56 -6.21 -11.56
CA ALA A 359 -20.27 -5.27 -12.40
C ALA A 359 -20.24 -5.71 -13.88
N ASP A 360 -19.08 -6.12 -14.40
CA ASP A 360 -18.94 -6.65 -15.77
C ASP A 360 -19.86 -7.87 -16.00
N LYS A 361 -19.88 -8.83 -15.05
CA LYS A 361 -20.75 -10.02 -15.13
C LYS A 361 -22.24 -9.71 -15.02
N VAL A 362 -22.60 -8.73 -14.20
CA VAL A 362 -24.00 -8.29 -14.07
C VAL A 362 -24.46 -7.63 -15.36
N LEU A 363 -23.62 -6.82 -16.00
CA LEU A 363 -23.94 -6.23 -17.31
C LEU A 363 -24.10 -7.29 -18.40
N GLU A 364 -23.28 -8.32 -18.41
CA GLU A 364 -23.40 -9.47 -19.32
C GLU A 364 -24.71 -10.25 -19.10
N ALA A 365 -25.09 -10.49 -17.84
CA ALA A 365 -26.36 -11.12 -17.51
C ALA A 365 -27.58 -10.28 -17.92
N LEU A 366 -27.49 -8.95 -17.78
CA LEU A 366 -28.56 -8.03 -18.19
C LEU A 366 -28.67 -7.91 -19.71
N SER A 367 -27.54 -7.91 -20.44
CA SER A 367 -27.53 -7.85 -21.90
C SER A 367 -28.02 -9.16 -22.53
N THR A 368 -27.66 -10.32 -21.97
CA THR A 368 -28.14 -11.62 -22.44
C THR A 368 -29.63 -11.82 -22.20
N ALA A 369 -30.18 -11.20 -21.16
CA ALA A 369 -31.60 -11.21 -20.83
C ALA A 369 -32.43 -10.10 -21.54
N GLU A 370 -31.80 -9.18 -22.27
CA GLU A 370 -32.44 -8.00 -22.88
C GLU A 370 -33.27 -7.17 -21.87
N ALA A 371 -32.83 -7.16 -20.61
CA ALA A 371 -33.55 -6.47 -19.53
C ALA A 371 -33.25 -4.97 -19.54
N LYS A 372 -34.27 -4.14 -19.32
CA LYS A 372 -34.10 -2.70 -19.11
C LYS A 372 -33.42 -2.45 -17.76
N VAL A 373 -32.33 -1.68 -17.77
CA VAL A 373 -31.66 -1.27 -16.54
C VAL A 373 -32.44 -0.11 -15.91
N ASP A 374 -32.77 -0.23 -14.63
CA ASP A 374 -33.38 0.85 -13.87
C ASP A 374 -32.31 1.72 -13.17
N ALA A 375 -32.70 2.91 -12.75
CA ALA A 375 -31.79 3.90 -12.21
C ALA A 375 -31.02 3.45 -10.94
N VAL A 376 -31.64 2.61 -10.09
CA VAL A 376 -31.00 2.11 -8.86
C VAL A 376 -29.90 1.11 -9.20
N THR A 377 -30.19 0.18 -10.10
CA THR A 377 -29.20 -0.81 -10.55
C THR A 377 -28.04 -0.15 -11.28
N LEU A 378 -28.32 0.84 -12.13
CA LEU A 378 -27.28 1.62 -12.82
C LEU A 378 -26.35 2.35 -11.84
N SER A 379 -26.91 3.04 -10.84
CA SER A 379 -26.10 3.73 -9.81
C SER A 379 -25.23 2.75 -9.00
N MET A 380 -25.73 1.55 -8.71
CA MET A 380 -24.95 0.51 -8.02
C MET A 380 -23.78 -0.01 -8.86
N ILE A 381 -24.00 -0.26 -10.16
CA ILE A 381 -22.97 -0.69 -11.11
C ILE A 381 -21.88 0.37 -11.25
N MET A 382 -22.27 1.63 -11.53
CA MET A 382 -21.34 2.75 -11.59
C MET A 382 -20.56 2.90 -10.29
N GLY A 383 -21.24 2.77 -9.14
CA GLY A 383 -20.62 2.82 -7.82
C GLY A 383 -19.54 1.74 -7.60
N ALA A 384 -19.73 0.53 -8.14
CA ALA A 384 -18.76 -0.56 -8.06
C ALA A 384 -17.51 -0.30 -8.92
N TYR A 385 -17.66 0.29 -10.11
CA TYR A 385 -16.51 0.72 -10.90
C TYR A 385 -15.73 1.86 -10.23
N LEU A 386 -16.43 2.81 -9.61
CA LEU A 386 -15.80 3.93 -8.91
C LEU A 386 -15.01 3.50 -7.67
N SER A 387 -15.44 2.47 -6.92
CA SER A 387 -14.62 1.89 -5.84
C SER A 387 -13.32 1.30 -6.35
N CYS A 388 -13.32 0.71 -7.55
CA CYS A 388 -12.14 0.16 -8.21
C CYS A 388 -11.31 1.21 -8.99
N LYS A 389 -11.62 2.51 -8.87
CA LYS A 389 -10.98 3.59 -9.62
C LYS A 389 -11.08 3.45 -11.15
N GLN A 390 -12.05 2.69 -11.66
CA GLN A 390 -12.32 2.49 -13.08
C GLN A 390 -13.36 3.51 -13.59
N ALA A 391 -13.02 4.80 -13.53
CA ALA A 391 -13.97 5.88 -13.85
C ALA A 391 -14.46 5.87 -15.31
N ASN A 392 -13.61 5.51 -16.27
CA ASN A 392 -13.97 5.47 -17.69
C ASN A 392 -15.08 4.44 -18.00
N LYS A 393 -15.02 3.26 -17.36
CA LYS A 393 -16.08 2.25 -17.49
C LYS A 393 -17.41 2.73 -16.92
N ALA A 394 -17.39 3.49 -15.83
CA ALA A 394 -18.61 4.06 -15.25
C ALA A 394 -19.26 5.08 -16.20
N VAL A 395 -18.46 5.85 -16.94
CA VAL A 395 -18.92 6.80 -17.97
C VAL A 395 -19.53 6.04 -19.15
N GLU A 396 -18.84 5.04 -19.68
CA GLU A 396 -19.30 4.20 -20.80
C GLU A 396 -20.64 3.51 -20.50
N VAL A 397 -20.75 2.88 -19.33
CA VAL A 397 -21.99 2.18 -18.92
C VAL A 397 -23.17 3.15 -18.72
N PHE A 398 -22.91 4.41 -18.35
CA PHE A 398 -23.95 5.42 -18.29
C PHE A 398 -24.48 5.79 -19.68
N GLU A 399 -23.57 5.97 -20.66
CA GLU A 399 -23.95 6.27 -22.05
C GLU A 399 -24.74 5.09 -22.65
N ASP A 400 -24.29 3.86 -22.41
CA ASP A 400 -24.94 2.64 -22.91
C ASP A 400 -26.33 2.42 -22.30
N ALA A 401 -26.51 2.68 -21.01
CA ALA A 401 -27.77 2.42 -20.33
C ALA A 401 -28.81 3.54 -20.56
N THR A 402 -28.39 4.80 -20.67
CA THR A 402 -29.30 5.95 -20.76
C THR A 402 -29.48 6.48 -22.19
N GLY A 403 -28.48 6.30 -23.05
CA GLY A 403 -28.41 6.90 -24.39
C GLY A 403 -28.08 8.39 -24.40
N PHE A 404 -27.78 9.01 -23.26
CA PHE A 404 -27.34 10.41 -23.17
C PHE A 404 -25.81 10.49 -23.16
N SER A 405 -25.25 11.57 -23.71
CA SER A 405 -23.81 11.78 -23.62
C SER A 405 -23.40 12.09 -22.19
N ALA A 406 -22.49 11.28 -21.65
CA ALA A 406 -22.03 11.36 -20.28
C ALA A 406 -21.24 12.64 -19.99
N ASN A 407 -20.71 13.31 -21.02
CA ASN A 407 -20.01 14.59 -20.90
C ASN A 407 -20.95 15.80 -20.80
N GLY A 408 -22.28 15.59 -20.84
CA GLY A 408 -23.29 16.64 -20.72
C GLY A 408 -23.47 17.51 -21.96
N CYS A 409 -22.98 17.10 -23.15
CA CYS A 409 -23.18 17.84 -24.40
C CYS A 409 -24.40 17.37 -25.21
N ASN A 410 -24.91 18.24 -26.07
CA ASN A 410 -26.08 17.98 -26.93
C ASN A 410 -25.81 17.04 -28.13
N LYS A 411 -24.70 16.29 -28.13
CA LYS A 411 -24.40 15.33 -29.20
C LYS A 411 -25.10 14.00 -28.91
N GLU A 412 -25.75 13.45 -29.92
CA GLU A 412 -26.12 12.03 -29.90
C GLU A 412 -24.85 11.19 -29.78
N VAL A 413 -24.84 10.27 -28.82
CA VAL A 413 -23.70 9.36 -28.60
C VAL A 413 -23.54 8.52 -29.86
N THR A 414 -22.46 8.79 -30.61
CA THR A 414 -22.19 8.17 -31.92
C THR A 414 -21.15 7.07 -31.84
N THR A 415 -20.72 6.66 -30.64
CA THR A 415 -19.71 5.61 -30.47
C THR A 415 -20.27 4.39 -29.77
N VAL A 416 -20.40 3.33 -30.56
CA VAL A 416 -20.57 1.92 -30.18
C VAL A 416 -19.18 1.36 -29.82
N PRO A 417 -19.00 0.58 -28.74
CA PRO A 417 -18.34 -0.72 -28.90
C PRO A 417 -18.71 -1.86 -27.92
N ASN A 418 -19.08 -3.00 -28.51
CA ASN A 418 -18.68 -4.38 -28.22
C ASN A 418 -18.39 -4.84 -26.77
N GLY A 419 -19.41 -5.47 -26.16
CA GLY A 419 -19.17 -6.70 -25.41
C GLY A 419 -18.79 -7.85 -26.35
N ASN A 420 -17.98 -8.80 -25.89
CA ASN A 420 -17.43 -9.92 -26.69
C ASN A 420 -18.47 -10.74 -27.50
N ASP A 421 -19.77 -10.64 -27.16
CA ASP A 421 -20.87 -11.37 -27.81
C ASP A 421 -21.86 -10.47 -28.60
N GLY A 422 -21.58 -9.17 -28.76
CA GLY A 422 -22.36 -8.28 -29.65
C GLY A 422 -23.83 -8.00 -29.24
N LYS A 423 -24.27 -8.41 -28.05
CA LYS A 423 -25.61 -8.08 -27.51
C LYS A 423 -25.61 -6.76 -26.73
N LYS A 424 -26.60 -5.91 -27.00
CA LYS A 424 -26.69 -4.53 -26.48
C LYS A 424 -27.52 -4.46 -25.19
N ILE A 425 -27.16 -3.54 -24.30
CA ILE A 425 -28.02 -3.14 -23.18
C ILE A 425 -29.20 -2.36 -23.77
N VAL A 426 -30.42 -2.64 -23.31
CA VAL A 426 -31.62 -1.90 -23.75
C VAL A 426 -31.61 -0.53 -23.06
N THR A 427 -31.55 0.53 -23.86
CA THR A 427 -31.53 1.90 -23.36
C THR A 427 -32.83 2.23 -22.63
N ASN A 428 -32.71 2.84 -21.45
CA ASN A 428 -33.83 3.29 -20.64
C ASN A 428 -33.62 4.74 -20.22
N ARG A 429 -34.35 5.67 -20.86
CA ARG A 429 -34.27 7.10 -20.54
C ARG A 429 -34.73 7.42 -19.11
N GLU A 430 -35.58 6.57 -18.52
CA GLU A 430 -36.04 6.69 -17.13
C GLU A 430 -34.97 6.26 -16.11
N ALA A 431 -33.84 5.70 -16.56
CA ALA A 431 -32.70 5.38 -15.69
C ALA A 431 -31.91 6.63 -15.25
N LEU A 432 -32.21 7.81 -15.81
CA LEU A 432 -31.65 9.08 -15.40
C LEU A 432 -32.30 9.54 -14.07
N ASN A 433 -31.52 9.58 -13.00
CA ASN A 433 -31.94 10.09 -11.69
C ASN A 433 -30.78 10.79 -10.98
N ILE A 434 -31.06 11.40 -9.82
CA ILE A 434 -30.05 12.15 -9.06
C ILE A 434 -28.85 11.29 -8.61
N PHE A 435 -29.06 9.99 -8.39
CA PHE A 435 -28.03 9.06 -7.95
C PHE A 435 -27.10 8.63 -9.10
N THR A 436 -27.62 8.49 -10.32
CA THR A 436 -26.82 8.22 -11.51
C THR A 436 -26.05 9.47 -11.93
N VAL A 437 -26.66 10.66 -11.81
CA VAL A 437 -25.98 11.95 -11.96
C VAL A 437 -24.85 12.13 -10.94
N SER A 438 -25.09 11.85 -9.66
CA SER A 438 -24.05 11.90 -8.61
C SER A 438 -22.88 10.97 -8.90
N ALA A 439 -23.17 9.74 -9.37
CA ALA A 439 -22.14 8.78 -9.76
C ALA A 439 -21.36 9.25 -10.99
N LEU A 440 -22.04 9.84 -11.97
CA LEU A 440 -21.43 10.40 -13.17
C LEU A 440 -20.51 11.58 -12.86
N LEU A 441 -20.96 12.55 -12.04
CA LEU A 441 -20.14 13.66 -11.56
C LEU A 441 -18.89 13.15 -10.83
N LYS A 442 -19.03 12.09 -10.02
CA LYS A 442 -17.90 11.47 -9.33
C LYS A 442 -16.92 10.79 -10.30
N ALA A 443 -17.43 10.18 -11.38
CA ALA A 443 -16.59 9.59 -12.43
C ALA A 443 -15.73 10.67 -13.11
N HIS A 444 -16.34 11.75 -13.59
CA HIS A 444 -15.61 12.88 -14.20
C HIS A 444 -14.65 13.56 -13.22
N ALA A 445 -15.03 13.68 -11.94
CA ALA A 445 -14.17 14.18 -10.89
C ALA A 445 -12.91 13.31 -10.68
N MET A 446 -13.00 11.99 -10.85
CA MET A 446 -11.87 11.06 -10.75
C MET A 446 -10.97 11.10 -11.99
N VAL A 447 -11.56 11.29 -13.18
CA VAL A 447 -10.82 11.52 -14.43
C VAL A 447 -10.10 12.87 -14.40
N GLY A 448 -10.68 13.86 -13.71
CA GLY A 448 -10.17 15.22 -13.62
C GLY A 448 -10.67 16.13 -14.77
N ASP A 449 -11.74 15.73 -15.45
CA ASP A 449 -12.38 16.52 -16.51
C ASP A 449 -13.37 17.52 -15.89
N LEU A 450 -12.93 18.77 -15.74
CA LEU A 450 -13.72 19.84 -15.12
C LEU A 450 -14.82 20.34 -16.06
N ASP A 451 -14.55 20.40 -17.36
CA ASP A 451 -15.49 20.95 -18.36
C ASP A 451 -16.72 20.05 -18.50
N SER A 452 -16.54 18.73 -18.38
CA SER A 452 -17.66 17.78 -18.32
C SER A 452 -18.44 17.87 -17.00
N VAL A 453 -17.78 18.10 -15.86
CA VAL A 453 -18.47 18.33 -14.57
C VAL A 453 -19.38 19.55 -14.64
N GLU A 454 -18.90 20.67 -15.20
CA GLU A 454 -19.71 21.88 -15.36
C GLU A 454 -20.89 21.67 -16.31
N ARG A 455 -20.66 21.01 -17.45
CA ARG A 455 -21.72 20.76 -18.44
C ARG A 455 -22.80 19.82 -17.90
N VAL A 456 -22.42 18.76 -17.19
CA VAL A 456 -23.38 17.85 -16.54
C VAL A 456 -24.19 18.62 -15.49
N LEU A 457 -23.56 19.51 -14.71
CA LEU A 457 -24.29 20.32 -13.73
C LEU A 457 -25.25 21.32 -14.40
N ALA A 458 -24.83 21.98 -15.48
CA ALA A 458 -25.69 22.86 -16.28
C ALA A 458 -26.88 22.11 -16.92
N ALA A 459 -26.64 20.90 -17.44
CA ALA A 459 -27.68 20.05 -18.02
C ALA A 459 -28.72 19.66 -16.98
N VAL A 460 -28.29 19.26 -15.77
CA VAL A 460 -29.17 18.85 -14.67
C VAL A 460 -29.97 20.01 -14.09
N GLU A 461 -29.45 21.23 -14.12
CA GLU A 461 -30.18 22.44 -13.73
C GLU A 461 -31.21 22.91 -14.77
N GLY A 462 -31.27 22.27 -15.95
CA GLY A 462 -32.12 22.69 -17.06
C GLY A 462 -31.59 23.92 -17.80
N ARG A 463 -30.30 24.26 -17.63
CA ARG A 463 -29.62 25.35 -18.37
C ARG A 463 -29.08 24.80 -19.68
N ALA A 464 -29.95 24.45 -20.62
CA ALA A 464 -29.56 23.98 -21.94
C ALA A 464 -28.93 25.11 -22.79
N GLY A 465 -27.92 24.77 -23.60
CA GLY A 465 -27.29 25.71 -24.55
C GLY A 465 -26.23 26.64 -23.96
N VAL A 466 -25.81 26.46 -22.70
CA VAL A 466 -24.68 27.19 -22.12
C VAL A 466 -23.40 26.64 -22.74
N ASP A 467 -22.64 27.50 -23.41
CA ASP A 467 -21.36 27.13 -24.01
C ASP A 467 -20.27 27.07 -22.93
N ILE A 468 -19.76 25.86 -22.70
CA ILE A 468 -18.65 25.59 -21.78
C ILE A 468 -17.55 24.92 -22.61
N ALA A 469 -16.40 25.59 -22.72
CA ALA A 469 -15.26 25.14 -23.51
C ALA A 469 -15.56 24.87 -25.00
N GLY A 470 -16.51 25.59 -25.61
CA GLY A 470 -16.87 25.47 -27.03
C GLY A 470 -17.90 24.38 -27.33
N LEU A 471 -18.52 23.79 -26.30
CA LEU A 471 -19.57 22.78 -26.43
C LEU A 471 -20.82 23.19 -25.61
N PRO A 472 -22.02 23.21 -26.22
CA PRO A 472 -23.25 23.55 -25.52
C PRO A 472 -23.71 22.43 -24.57
N SER A 473 -24.18 22.81 -23.38
CA SER A 473 -24.84 21.92 -22.42
C SER A 473 -26.11 21.28 -23.00
N ALA A 474 -26.34 20.02 -22.64
CA ALA A 474 -27.47 19.23 -23.10
C ALA A 474 -28.79 19.58 -22.40
N ASP A 475 -29.91 19.32 -23.08
CA ASP A 475 -31.25 19.34 -22.48
C ASP A 475 -31.64 17.93 -22.01
N TRP A 476 -31.59 17.69 -20.70
CA TRP A 476 -31.94 16.39 -20.12
C TRP A 476 -33.39 16.38 -19.62
N PRO A 477 -34.15 15.29 -19.85
CA PRO A 477 -35.57 15.24 -19.48
C PRO A 477 -35.76 15.31 -17.96
N GLY A 478 -36.78 16.07 -17.52
CA GLY A 478 -37.14 16.21 -16.10
C GLY A 478 -36.34 17.25 -15.31
N THR A 479 -35.61 18.14 -15.98
CA THR A 479 -34.79 19.20 -15.38
C THR A 479 -35.54 20.55 -15.32
N GLY A 480 -35.15 21.45 -14.42
CA GLY A 480 -35.72 22.81 -14.28
C GLY A 480 -36.64 23.04 -13.07
N VAL A 481 -37.38 24.16 -13.07
CA VAL A 481 -38.12 24.72 -11.90
C VAL A 481 -39.26 23.83 -11.41
N ASP A 482 -39.83 23.01 -12.30
CA ASP A 482 -40.96 22.09 -12.01
C ASP A 482 -40.56 20.60 -12.14
N GLY A 483 -39.26 20.30 -12.25
CA GLY A 483 -38.72 18.98 -12.64
C GLY A 483 -38.40 18.01 -11.49
N SER A 484 -38.44 16.70 -11.77
CA SER A 484 -38.09 15.63 -10.83
C SER A 484 -36.59 15.48 -10.58
N LEU A 485 -35.75 16.07 -11.44
CA LEU A 485 -34.29 16.00 -11.39
C LEU A 485 -33.71 17.38 -11.01
N THR A 486 -33.57 17.63 -9.71
CA THR A 486 -32.88 18.81 -9.17
C THR A 486 -31.58 18.39 -8.50
N PRO A 487 -30.44 19.07 -8.74
CA PRO A 487 -29.18 18.70 -8.11
C PRO A 487 -29.22 19.01 -6.62
N ASP A 488 -28.86 18.02 -5.80
CA ASP A 488 -28.80 18.17 -4.35
C ASP A 488 -27.44 18.72 -3.92
N THR A 489 -27.32 19.03 -2.62
CA THR A 489 -26.06 19.50 -2.02
C THR A 489 -24.90 18.54 -2.27
N ARG A 490 -25.17 17.23 -2.42
CA ARG A 490 -24.14 16.23 -2.72
C ARG A 490 -23.59 16.40 -4.15
N CYS A 491 -24.43 16.61 -5.16
CA CYS A 491 -24.00 16.92 -6.52
C CYS A 491 -23.07 18.13 -6.55
N TYR A 492 -23.44 19.23 -5.89
CA TYR A 492 -22.59 20.42 -5.78
C TYR A 492 -21.29 20.14 -5.02
N SER A 493 -21.32 19.39 -3.92
CA SER A 493 -20.10 19.05 -3.16
C SER A 493 -19.10 18.22 -4.00
N ILE A 494 -19.59 17.32 -4.87
CA ILE A 494 -18.76 16.52 -5.79
C ILE A 494 -18.15 17.43 -6.85
N ALA A 495 -18.96 18.30 -7.47
CA ALA A 495 -18.49 19.26 -8.46
C ALA A 495 -17.46 20.24 -7.87
N LEU A 496 -17.73 20.78 -6.68
CA LEU A 496 -16.81 21.61 -5.92
C LEU A 496 -15.50 20.89 -5.61
N SER A 497 -15.57 19.63 -5.14
CA SER A 497 -14.35 18.85 -4.88
C SER A 497 -13.55 18.57 -6.15
N ALA A 498 -14.21 18.36 -7.29
CA ALA A 498 -13.54 18.16 -8.58
C ALA A 498 -12.80 19.43 -9.01
N ALA A 499 -13.52 20.57 -8.99
CA ALA A 499 -12.98 21.88 -9.32
C ALA A 499 -11.80 22.26 -8.42
N ALA A 500 -11.94 22.08 -7.10
CA ALA A 500 -10.91 22.36 -6.11
C ALA A 500 -9.63 21.53 -6.29
N LYS A 501 -9.76 20.26 -6.70
CA LYS A 501 -8.62 19.33 -6.89
C LYS A 501 -7.91 19.49 -8.23
N SER A 502 -8.57 20.07 -9.23
CA SER A 502 -7.95 20.34 -10.52
C SER A 502 -6.68 21.18 -10.33
N LYS A 503 -5.63 20.95 -11.14
CA LYS A 503 -4.32 21.63 -10.96
C LYS A 503 -4.24 23.01 -11.63
N GLY A 504 -5.17 23.34 -12.54
CA GLY A 504 -5.21 24.60 -13.29
C GLY A 504 -5.57 25.81 -12.42
N ARG A 505 -5.23 27.04 -12.86
CA ARG A 505 -5.66 28.28 -12.18
C ARG A 505 -7.18 28.50 -12.30
N ASP A 506 -7.77 28.05 -13.39
CA ASP A 506 -9.20 28.25 -13.66
C ASP A 506 -10.09 27.39 -12.76
N GLY A 507 -9.61 26.23 -12.33
CA GLY A 507 -10.38 25.35 -11.45
C GLY A 507 -10.73 25.93 -10.08
N LEU A 508 -9.88 26.78 -9.51
CA LEU A 508 -10.23 27.49 -8.27
C LEU A 508 -11.30 28.56 -8.53
N LYS A 509 -11.25 29.26 -9.66
CA LYS A 509 -12.26 30.26 -10.03
C LYS A 509 -13.62 29.59 -10.23
N VAL A 510 -13.63 28.44 -10.89
CA VAL A 510 -14.81 27.60 -11.07
C VAL A 510 -15.36 27.14 -9.73
N ALA A 511 -14.50 26.63 -8.84
CA ALA A 511 -14.91 26.19 -7.51
C ALA A 511 -15.56 27.34 -6.71
N LEU A 512 -14.98 28.54 -6.77
CA LEU A 512 -15.55 29.72 -6.12
C LEU A 512 -16.88 30.15 -6.75
N ARG A 513 -17.00 30.14 -8.08
CA ARG A 513 -18.28 30.43 -8.78
C ARG A 513 -19.38 29.46 -8.36
N ILE A 514 -19.10 28.15 -8.37
CA ILE A 514 -20.06 27.12 -7.94
C ILE A 514 -20.43 27.35 -6.46
N PHE A 515 -19.46 27.69 -5.61
CA PHE A 515 -19.71 27.97 -4.21
C PHE A 515 -20.57 29.22 -4.02
N ASP A 516 -20.31 30.30 -4.75
CA ASP A 516 -21.08 31.54 -4.69
C ASP A 516 -22.51 31.38 -5.25
N ASP A 517 -22.71 30.48 -6.21
CA ASP A 517 -24.03 30.13 -6.77
C ASP A 517 -24.92 29.33 -5.80
N MET A 518 -24.31 28.71 -4.77
CA MET A 518 -25.03 27.99 -3.70
C MET A 518 -25.64 28.96 -2.68
N ALA A 519 -26.85 28.63 -2.21
CA ALA A 519 -27.59 29.44 -1.24
C ALA A 519 -26.97 29.40 0.16
N GLU A 520 -27.09 30.49 0.89
CA GLU A 520 -26.59 30.59 2.27
C GLU A 520 -27.39 29.71 3.24
N PRO A 521 -26.82 29.30 4.39
CA PRO A 521 -27.41 28.31 5.29
C PRO A 521 -28.78 28.68 5.90
N ASN A 522 -29.12 29.97 5.90
CA ASN A 522 -30.32 30.50 6.56
C ASN A 522 -31.42 30.93 5.57
N GLN A 523 -31.28 30.61 4.28
CA GLN A 523 -32.33 30.83 3.28
C GLN A 523 -33.27 29.60 3.20
N LYS A 524 -34.55 29.80 2.83
CA LYS A 524 -35.57 28.73 2.66
C LYS A 524 -34.93 27.47 2.07
N LYS A 525 -35.21 26.28 2.66
CA LYS A 525 -34.70 24.94 2.26
C LYS A 525 -34.55 24.84 0.74
N SER A 526 -33.38 25.19 0.24
CA SER A 526 -33.06 25.11 -1.18
C SER A 526 -32.24 23.84 -1.38
N PRO A 527 -32.41 23.12 -2.50
CA PRO A 527 -31.62 21.92 -2.76
C PRO A 527 -30.10 22.20 -2.87
N LYS A 528 -29.74 23.47 -3.13
CA LYS A 528 -28.37 23.96 -3.34
C LYS A 528 -27.81 24.80 -2.17
N GLN A 529 -27.89 24.30 -0.94
CA GLN A 529 -27.46 25.05 0.25
C GLN A 529 -25.98 24.79 0.62
N LYS A 530 -25.25 25.83 1.02
CA LYS A 530 -23.89 25.70 1.58
C LYS A 530 -23.93 24.96 2.92
N ASP A 531 -23.14 23.88 3.02
CA ASP A 531 -22.98 23.06 4.21
C ASP A 531 -21.51 23.01 4.68
N LEU A 532 -21.27 22.39 5.84
CA LEU A 532 -19.92 22.23 6.39
C LEU A 532 -18.93 21.61 5.39
N VAL A 533 -19.39 20.64 4.58
CA VAL A 533 -18.57 19.97 3.56
C VAL A 533 -18.13 20.95 2.48
N SER A 534 -19.06 21.78 1.98
CA SER A 534 -18.78 22.79 0.97
C SER A 534 -17.76 23.82 1.45
N TYR A 535 -17.90 24.32 2.69
CA TYR A 535 -16.92 25.21 3.30
C TYR A 535 -15.55 24.54 3.47
N ASN A 536 -15.50 23.31 3.97
CA ASN A 536 -14.25 22.57 4.15
C ASN A 536 -13.52 22.32 2.81
N ILE A 537 -14.24 22.05 1.72
CA ILE A 537 -13.66 21.90 0.38
C ILE A 537 -12.98 23.21 -0.05
N ILE A 538 -13.67 24.35 0.04
CA ILE A 538 -13.12 25.64 -0.38
C ILE A 538 -11.99 26.10 0.55
N LEU A 539 -12.11 25.93 1.86
CA LEU A 539 -11.03 26.23 2.82
C LEU A 539 -9.75 25.46 2.46
N ASN A 540 -9.85 24.16 2.17
CA ASN A 540 -8.71 23.37 1.73
C ASN A 540 -8.18 23.81 0.35
N ALA A 541 -9.07 24.17 -0.58
CA ALA A 541 -8.68 24.68 -1.90
C ALA A 541 -7.89 26.00 -1.79
N LEU A 542 -8.37 26.96 -0.99
CA LEU A 542 -7.72 28.25 -0.76
C LEU A 542 -6.35 28.05 -0.09
N THR A 543 -6.27 27.22 0.96
CA THR A 543 -5.00 26.95 1.66
C THR A 543 -3.97 26.19 0.82
N THR A 544 -4.40 25.27 -0.05
CA THR A 544 -3.50 24.56 -0.97
C THR A 544 -3.02 25.44 -2.14
N ARG A 545 -3.75 26.50 -2.46
CA ARG A 545 -3.41 27.48 -3.49
C ARG A 545 -2.76 28.76 -2.95
N HIS A 546 -2.34 28.75 -1.68
CA HIS A 546 -1.66 29.86 -1.01
C HIS A 546 -2.48 31.16 -0.91
N ARG A 547 -3.83 31.09 -1.01
CA ARG A 547 -4.73 32.24 -0.79
C ARG A 547 -5.18 32.26 0.67
N TYR A 548 -4.23 32.48 1.56
CA TYR A 548 -4.41 32.26 2.99
C TYR A 548 -5.39 33.25 3.65
N GLN A 549 -5.30 34.53 3.33
CA GLN A 549 -6.20 35.55 3.89
C GLN A 549 -7.67 35.29 3.56
N GLU A 550 -7.96 34.84 2.34
CA GLU A 550 -9.31 34.48 1.93
C GLU A 550 -9.81 33.24 2.68
N ALA A 551 -8.94 32.28 2.97
CA ALA A 551 -9.29 31.11 3.78
C ALA A 551 -9.67 31.52 5.21
N VAL A 552 -8.94 32.46 5.81
CA VAL A 552 -9.27 33.02 7.13
C VAL A 552 -10.63 33.73 7.10
N ASN A 553 -10.85 34.61 6.11
CA ASN A 553 -12.12 35.32 5.96
C ASN A 553 -13.30 34.36 5.81
N LEU A 554 -13.13 33.31 5.00
CA LEU A 554 -14.16 32.29 4.77
C LEU A 554 -14.47 31.48 6.04
N PHE A 555 -13.46 31.18 6.85
CA PHE A 555 -13.66 30.49 8.14
C PHE A 555 -14.52 31.33 9.09
N TYR A 556 -14.21 32.62 9.25
CA TYR A 556 -15.00 33.50 10.10
C TYR A 556 -16.39 33.77 9.52
N GLN A 557 -16.54 33.81 8.20
CA GLN A 557 -17.85 33.86 7.55
C GLN A 557 -18.70 32.63 7.90
N MET A 558 -18.13 31.43 7.84
CA MET A 558 -18.79 30.17 8.22
C MET A 558 -19.32 30.24 9.66
N LYS A 559 -18.50 30.73 10.60
CA LYS A 559 -18.87 30.90 12.02
C LYS A 559 -19.99 31.95 12.18
N ARG A 560 -19.92 33.09 11.49
CA ARG A 560 -20.95 34.15 11.52
C ARG A 560 -22.30 33.68 10.99
N LEU A 561 -22.30 32.74 10.04
CA LEU A 561 -23.52 32.16 9.48
C LEU A 561 -24.12 31.04 10.35
N GLY A 562 -23.49 30.72 11.49
CA GLY A 562 -23.96 29.70 12.43
C GLY A 562 -23.59 28.26 12.05
N ILE A 563 -22.73 28.06 11.03
CA ILE A 563 -22.18 26.73 10.75
C ILE A 563 -21.06 26.47 11.74
N LYS A 564 -21.24 25.44 12.58
CA LYS A 564 -20.23 25.02 13.56
C LYS A 564 -18.99 24.45 12.86
N PRO A 565 -17.81 25.08 13.01
CA PRO A 565 -16.58 24.55 12.44
C PRO A 565 -16.22 23.20 13.06
N ASP A 566 -15.71 22.30 12.23
CA ASP A 566 -15.16 21.04 12.70
C ASP A 566 -13.64 21.11 12.79
N LYS A 567 -13.05 20.01 13.24
CA LYS A 567 -11.60 19.85 13.36
C LYS A 567 -10.86 20.07 12.03
N PHE A 568 -11.48 19.73 10.89
CA PHE A 568 -10.89 19.95 9.58
C PHE A 568 -10.87 21.44 9.24
N SER A 569 -11.96 22.16 9.51
CA SER A 569 -12.06 23.61 9.36
C SER A 569 -10.96 24.33 10.16
N TYR A 570 -10.81 23.99 11.44
CA TYR A 570 -9.77 24.55 12.32
C TYR A 570 -8.36 24.19 11.85
N THR A 571 -8.13 22.95 11.40
CA THR A 571 -6.83 22.54 10.87
C THR A 571 -6.45 23.30 9.59
N SER A 572 -7.41 23.57 8.72
CA SER A 572 -7.20 24.42 7.54
C SER A 572 -6.91 25.87 7.92
N LEU A 573 -7.63 26.43 8.89
CA LEU A 573 -7.36 27.77 9.41
C LEU A 573 -5.95 27.89 9.99
N MET A 574 -5.57 26.97 10.88
CA MET A 574 -4.23 26.94 11.48
C MET A 574 -3.15 26.80 10.41
N LYS A 575 -3.37 25.97 9.39
CA LYS A 575 -2.44 25.84 8.26
C LYS A 575 -2.29 27.17 7.52
N ALA A 576 -3.39 27.91 7.30
CA ALA A 576 -3.33 29.20 6.60
C ALA A 576 -2.48 30.21 7.37
N ILE A 577 -2.79 30.42 8.65
CA ILE A 577 -2.05 31.33 9.54
C ILE A 577 -0.59 30.90 9.74
N ALA A 578 -0.33 29.59 9.84
CA ALA A 578 1.04 29.08 9.99
C ALA A 578 1.90 29.24 8.73
N SER A 579 1.26 29.30 7.56
CA SER A 579 1.96 29.29 6.27
C SER A 579 2.27 30.69 5.74
N ASP A 580 1.79 31.75 6.37
CA ASP A 580 2.05 33.13 5.95
C ASP A 580 2.10 34.05 7.17
N ILE A 581 3.08 34.96 7.20
CA ILE A 581 3.29 35.87 8.33
C ILE A 581 2.34 37.06 8.25
N ASP A 582 1.94 37.45 7.04
CA ASP A 582 1.12 38.64 6.79
C ASP A 582 -0.38 38.37 7.00
N VAL A 583 -0.75 37.11 7.25
CA VAL A 583 -2.13 36.71 7.53
C VAL A 583 -2.48 37.05 8.97
N GLU A 584 -3.58 37.78 9.14
CA GLU A 584 -4.08 38.19 10.45
C GLU A 584 -4.64 36.98 11.22
N GLY A 585 -4.14 36.78 12.45
CA GLY A 585 -4.59 35.74 13.38
C GLY A 585 -3.44 35.09 14.15
N ASP A 586 -3.71 34.66 15.38
CA ASP A 586 -2.79 33.88 16.19
C ASP A 586 -3.21 32.40 16.24
N ILE A 587 -2.25 31.50 16.03
CA ILE A 587 -2.49 30.04 16.10
C ILE A 587 -2.88 29.64 17.53
N GLU A 588 -2.35 30.33 18.55
CA GLU A 588 -2.69 30.07 19.96
C GLU A 588 -4.15 30.45 20.25
N GLU A 589 -4.63 31.59 19.74
CA GLU A 589 -6.03 32.01 19.84
C GLU A 589 -6.96 31.03 19.12
N VAL A 590 -6.55 30.52 17.95
CA VAL A 590 -7.35 29.53 17.21
C VAL A 590 -7.49 28.21 17.99
N ILE A 591 -6.44 27.76 18.69
CA ILE A 591 -6.50 26.57 19.56
C ILE A 591 -7.44 26.83 20.75
N TYR A 592 -7.40 28.03 21.33
CA TYR A 592 -8.29 28.41 22.42
C TYR A 592 -9.76 28.45 21.96
N ASP A 593 -10.05 29.08 20.81
CA ASP A 593 -11.39 29.09 20.22
C ASP A 593 -11.89 27.67 19.91
N MET A 594 -11.01 26.79 19.38
CA MET A 594 -11.34 25.40 19.11
C MET A 594 -11.84 24.68 20.39
N LYS A 595 -11.15 24.89 21.53
CA LYS A 595 -11.56 24.35 22.83
C LYS A 595 -12.87 24.95 23.33
N GLU A 596 -13.06 26.27 23.22
CA GLU A 596 -14.31 26.93 23.63
C GLU A 596 -15.52 26.43 22.83
N GLN A 597 -15.33 26.09 21.55
CA GLN A 597 -16.38 25.49 20.72
C GLN A 597 -16.58 23.98 20.95
N GLY A 598 -15.89 23.39 21.95
CA GLY A 598 -15.99 21.97 22.28
C GLY A 598 -15.30 21.05 21.27
N VAL A 599 -14.41 21.57 20.43
CA VAL A 599 -13.63 20.79 19.48
C VAL A 599 -12.24 20.54 20.07
N SER A 600 -11.84 19.29 20.24
CA SER A 600 -10.52 18.98 20.82
C SER A 600 -9.43 18.91 19.74
N PRO A 601 -8.33 19.69 19.87
CA PRO A 601 -7.20 19.58 18.95
C PRO A 601 -6.54 18.20 19.07
N ASP A 602 -6.01 17.69 17.96
CA ASP A 602 -5.28 16.42 17.94
C ASP A 602 -3.89 16.55 17.32
N ILE A 603 -3.23 15.40 17.21
CA ILE A 603 -1.92 15.30 16.61
C ILE A 603 -1.86 15.81 15.16
N VAL A 604 -2.91 15.62 14.36
CA VAL A 604 -2.96 16.10 12.98
C VAL A 604 -3.04 17.62 12.93
N THR A 605 -3.88 18.23 13.78
CA THR A 605 -4.01 19.68 13.91
C THR A 605 -2.67 20.34 14.26
N PHE A 606 -1.99 19.85 15.31
CA PHE A 606 -0.67 20.37 15.72
C PHE A 606 0.42 20.10 14.68
N ASN A 607 0.55 18.87 14.18
CA ASN A 607 1.59 18.53 13.20
C ASN A 607 1.42 19.31 11.89
N THR A 608 0.19 19.66 11.49
CA THR A 608 -0.05 20.51 10.32
C THR A 608 0.51 21.92 10.53
N ALA A 609 0.22 22.55 11.67
CA ALA A 609 0.75 23.87 11.99
C ALA A 609 2.27 23.86 12.16
N ILE A 610 2.82 22.89 12.89
CA ILE A 610 4.27 22.72 13.09
C ILE A 610 4.99 22.55 11.76
N ARG A 611 4.46 21.71 10.86
CA ARG A 611 5.01 21.52 9.51
C ARG A 611 5.01 22.82 8.71
N SER A 612 3.91 23.58 8.72
CA SER A 612 3.79 24.86 8.02
C SER A 612 4.76 25.91 8.58
N LEU A 613 4.83 26.07 9.90
CA LEU A 613 5.78 26.97 10.56
C LEU A 613 7.24 26.59 10.25
N CYS A 614 7.55 25.29 10.25
CA CYS A 614 8.86 24.77 9.87
C CYS A 614 9.22 25.08 8.41
N ALA A 615 8.26 24.99 7.49
CA ALA A 615 8.45 25.33 6.08
C ALA A 615 8.75 26.83 5.89
N GLN A 616 8.13 27.69 6.70
CA GLN A 616 8.40 29.12 6.74
C GLN A 616 9.62 29.52 7.60
N ARG A 617 10.44 28.55 8.02
CA ARG A 617 11.62 28.75 8.88
C ARG A 617 11.31 29.45 10.23
N ARG A 618 10.06 29.43 10.68
CA ARG A 618 9.58 29.99 11.96
C ARG A 618 9.75 28.97 13.10
N ILE A 619 10.98 28.51 13.32
CA ILE A 619 11.28 27.37 14.22
C ILE A 619 10.91 27.66 15.68
N ILE A 620 11.02 28.92 16.13
CA ILE A 620 10.66 29.30 17.51
C ILE A 620 9.16 29.11 17.76
N ALA A 621 8.32 29.59 16.83
CA ALA A 621 6.87 29.38 16.88
C ALA A 621 6.53 27.89 16.80
N ALA A 622 7.23 27.14 15.94
CA ALA A 622 7.04 25.69 15.86
C ALA A 622 7.35 24.97 17.19
N LYS A 623 8.39 25.38 17.92
CA LYS A 623 8.69 24.84 19.26
C LYS A 623 7.63 25.22 20.30
N ARG A 624 7.09 26.44 20.26
CA ARG A 624 5.96 26.83 21.13
C ARG A 624 4.73 25.97 20.89
N MET A 625 4.45 25.63 19.62
CA MET A 625 3.36 24.71 19.28
C MET A 625 3.54 23.30 19.86
N VAL A 626 4.77 22.82 20.03
CA VAL A 626 5.03 21.53 20.70
C VAL A 626 4.70 21.63 22.19
N ALA A 627 5.11 22.71 22.86
CA ALA A 627 4.77 22.93 24.27
C ALA A 627 3.24 23.02 24.44
N MET A 628 2.56 23.77 23.58
CA MET A 628 1.10 23.88 23.59
C MET A 628 0.41 22.54 23.30
N MET A 629 1.00 21.68 22.45
CA MET A 629 0.52 20.34 22.17
C MET A 629 0.49 19.48 23.46
N GLU A 630 1.57 19.54 24.25
CA GLU A 630 1.66 18.86 25.54
C GLU A 630 0.70 19.46 26.58
N ASP A 631 0.56 20.79 26.65
CA ASP A 631 -0.39 21.47 27.54
C ASP A 631 -1.85 21.13 27.21
N CYS A 632 -2.14 20.77 25.96
CA CYS A 632 -3.44 20.27 25.54
C CYS A 632 -3.63 18.77 25.80
N GLY A 633 -2.67 18.09 26.42
CA GLY A 633 -2.72 16.64 26.67
C GLY A 633 -2.48 15.78 25.42
N VAL A 634 -1.95 16.36 24.34
CA VAL A 634 -1.63 15.64 23.10
C VAL A 634 -0.13 15.33 23.10
N SER A 635 0.26 14.06 23.04
CA SER A 635 1.68 13.68 23.05
C SER A 635 2.33 13.87 21.67
N PRO A 636 3.48 14.56 21.57
CA PRO A 636 4.28 14.63 20.33
C PRO A 636 4.61 13.25 19.76
N ASP A 637 4.66 13.12 18.44
CA ASP A 637 5.08 11.87 17.77
C ASP A 637 6.40 12.02 17.02
N SER A 638 6.83 10.94 16.37
CA SER A 638 8.02 10.93 15.52
C SER A 638 7.95 11.91 14.34
N MET A 639 6.74 12.28 13.89
CA MET A 639 6.59 13.28 12.82
C MET A 639 6.81 14.70 13.36
N THR A 640 6.32 15.00 14.57
CA THR A 640 6.54 16.27 15.27
C THR A 640 8.03 16.59 15.36
N TYR A 641 8.81 15.69 15.95
CA TYR A 641 10.26 15.86 16.10
C TYR A 641 10.98 15.86 14.76
N GLY A 642 10.55 15.02 13.81
CA GLY A 642 11.17 14.95 12.49
C GLY A 642 11.01 16.23 11.67
N TYR A 643 9.86 16.93 11.78
CA TYR A 643 9.67 18.24 11.15
C TYR A 643 10.60 19.31 11.74
N LEU A 644 10.74 19.35 13.07
CA LEU A 644 11.64 20.30 13.75
C LEU A 644 13.10 20.05 13.39
N MET A 645 13.54 18.79 13.48
CA MET A 645 14.92 18.39 13.13
C MET A 645 15.22 18.73 11.68
N LYS A 646 14.33 18.40 10.74
CA LYS A 646 14.51 18.72 9.33
C LYS A 646 14.57 20.24 9.09
N SER A 647 13.68 21.01 9.71
CA SER A 647 13.69 22.47 9.61
C SER A 647 14.98 23.09 10.15
N LEU A 648 15.53 22.56 11.25
CA LEU A 648 16.82 22.97 11.80
C LEU A 648 17.97 22.68 10.83
N ILE A 649 17.98 21.52 10.16
CA ILE A 649 18.97 21.17 9.13
C ILE A 649 18.85 22.12 7.94
N ASP A 650 17.64 22.38 7.43
CA ASP A 650 17.38 23.29 6.30
C ASP A 650 17.74 24.76 6.63
N ALA A 651 17.75 25.11 7.92
CA ALA A 651 18.21 26.39 8.45
C ALA A 651 19.73 26.46 8.70
N GLY A 652 20.49 25.41 8.36
CA GLY A 652 21.93 25.31 8.59
C GLY A 652 22.33 25.09 10.05
N LYS A 653 21.36 24.81 10.94
CA LYS A 653 21.56 24.58 12.38
C LYS A 653 21.56 23.08 12.70
N ALA A 654 22.33 22.30 11.95
CA ALA A 654 22.38 20.84 12.08
C ALA A 654 22.85 20.37 13.47
N SER A 655 23.71 21.14 14.16
CA SER A 655 24.12 20.85 15.55
C SER A 655 22.93 20.86 16.52
N ALA A 656 22.06 21.86 16.41
CA ALA A 656 20.85 21.94 17.22
C ALA A 656 19.85 20.81 16.92
N ALA A 657 19.84 20.30 15.69
CA ALA A 657 19.02 19.13 15.33
C ALA A 657 19.53 17.85 16.02
N LEU A 658 20.84 17.67 16.12
CA LEU A 658 21.45 16.56 16.87
C LEU A 658 21.19 16.68 18.38
N THR A 659 21.37 17.87 18.96
CA THR A 659 21.04 18.08 20.38
C THR A 659 19.57 17.82 20.68
N LEU A 660 18.66 18.20 19.76
CA LEU A 660 17.23 17.88 19.89
C LEU A 660 16.97 16.36 19.86
N PHE A 661 17.70 15.61 19.04
CA PHE A 661 17.60 14.16 19.01
C PHE A 661 18.16 13.51 20.29
N GLU A 662 19.31 13.97 20.77
CA GLU A 662 19.95 13.46 22.00
C GLU A 662 19.08 13.73 23.24
N THR A 663 18.52 14.94 23.34
CA THR A 663 17.57 15.29 24.41
C THR A 663 16.33 14.40 24.35
N ALA A 664 15.73 14.22 23.16
CA ALA A 664 14.59 13.30 22.98
C ALA A 664 14.93 11.83 23.29
N CYS A 665 16.18 11.41 23.10
CA CYS A 665 16.66 10.09 23.52
C CYS A 665 16.86 9.97 25.04
N SER A 666 17.15 11.07 25.73
CA SER A 666 17.38 11.07 27.19
C SER A 666 16.07 11.15 27.98
N GLU A 667 15.04 11.75 27.41
CA GLU A 667 13.75 11.96 28.05
C GLU A 667 12.89 10.69 28.01
N ARG A 668 12.54 10.16 29.20
CA ARG A 668 11.74 8.92 29.33
C ARG A 668 10.41 8.94 28.56
N LYS A 669 9.82 10.13 28.36
CA LYS A 669 8.55 10.31 27.65
C LYS A 669 8.69 10.12 26.13
N THR A 670 9.84 10.46 25.55
CA THR A 670 10.07 10.50 24.10
C THR A 670 10.96 9.39 23.58
N VAL A 671 11.60 8.59 24.47
CA VAL A 671 12.46 7.45 24.11
C VAL A 671 11.77 6.52 23.10
N ALA A 672 10.50 6.16 23.33
CA ALA A 672 9.74 5.30 22.41
C ALA A 672 9.58 5.90 21.00
N LEU A 673 9.55 7.24 20.87
CA LEU A 673 9.49 7.91 19.57
C LEU A 673 10.80 7.75 18.80
N THR A 674 11.93 7.71 19.52
CA THR A 674 13.26 7.55 18.94
C THR A 674 13.50 6.15 18.40
N GLU A 675 12.64 5.17 18.71
CA GLU A 675 12.66 3.85 18.06
C GLU A 675 12.22 3.89 16.59
N ASN A 676 11.76 5.05 16.09
CA ASN A 676 11.38 5.22 14.70
C ASN A 676 12.61 5.43 13.79
N PRO A 677 12.76 4.64 12.69
CA PRO A 677 13.83 4.80 11.70
C PRO A 677 13.95 6.21 11.10
N TYR A 678 12.85 6.94 11.01
CA TYR A 678 12.80 8.28 10.42
C TYR A 678 13.62 9.29 11.22
N LEU A 679 13.58 9.25 12.56
CA LEU A 679 14.32 10.18 13.40
C LEU A 679 15.83 9.92 13.35
N TYR A 680 16.25 8.65 13.43
CA TYR A 680 17.65 8.26 13.23
C TYR A 680 18.19 8.70 11.86
N THR A 681 17.41 8.49 10.80
CA THR A 681 17.79 8.92 9.44
C THR A 681 17.98 10.44 9.37
N THR A 682 17.12 11.20 10.04
CA THR A 682 17.20 12.66 10.08
C THR A 682 18.40 13.13 10.91
N ALA A 683 18.70 12.47 12.04
CA ALA A 683 19.89 12.74 12.85
C ALA A 683 21.18 12.44 12.08
N ILE A 684 21.26 11.30 11.39
CA ILE A 684 22.41 10.95 10.54
C ILE A 684 22.58 11.95 9.40
N SER A 685 21.48 12.43 8.81
CA SER A 685 21.52 13.49 7.80
C SER A 685 22.03 14.83 8.37
N ALA A 686 21.71 15.14 9.64
CA ALA A 686 22.27 16.29 10.34
C ALA A 686 23.79 16.13 10.55
N ALA A 687 24.24 14.96 10.99
CA ALA A 687 25.66 14.65 11.13
C ALA A 687 26.41 14.73 9.78
N ALA A 688 25.78 14.25 8.69
CA ALA A 688 26.31 14.39 7.33
C ALA A 688 26.49 15.86 6.93
N SER A 689 25.54 16.73 7.29
CA SER A 689 25.63 18.17 7.01
C SER A 689 26.77 18.86 7.78
N LEU A 690 27.18 18.30 8.92
CA LEU A 690 28.31 18.75 9.73
C LEU A 690 29.66 18.12 9.35
N ARG A 691 29.68 17.18 8.38
CA ARG A 691 30.84 16.33 8.05
C ARG A 691 31.34 15.51 9.23
N ASP A 692 30.46 15.18 10.15
CA ASP A 692 30.75 14.43 11.37
C ASP A 692 30.44 12.94 11.15
N HIS A 693 31.41 12.23 10.58
CA HIS A 693 31.29 10.82 10.26
C HIS A 693 31.28 9.92 11.52
N GLU A 694 31.96 10.32 12.60
CA GLU A 694 32.02 9.54 13.84
C GLU A 694 30.63 9.42 14.46
N ARG A 695 29.93 10.56 14.65
CA ARG A 695 28.56 10.55 15.16
C ARG A 695 27.58 9.85 14.21
N ALA A 696 27.74 10.02 12.89
CA ALA A 696 26.88 9.35 11.92
C ALA A 696 26.97 7.81 12.02
N LEU A 697 28.19 7.27 12.20
CA LEU A 697 28.42 5.85 12.37
C LEU A 697 27.97 5.35 13.75
N GLU A 698 28.23 6.12 14.81
CA GLU A 698 27.73 5.82 16.15
C GLU A 698 26.20 5.68 16.14
N LEU A 699 25.48 6.65 15.57
CA LEU A 699 24.02 6.61 15.43
C LEU A 699 23.54 5.40 14.62
N LEU A 700 24.26 5.01 13.56
CA LEU A 700 23.94 3.83 12.76
C LEU A 700 24.12 2.53 13.54
N THR A 701 25.20 2.42 14.33
CA THR A 701 25.44 1.26 15.21
C THR A 701 24.43 1.19 16.35
N ARG A 702 24.11 2.33 16.96
CA ARG A 702 23.07 2.46 17.99
C ARG A 702 21.70 2.03 17.46
N MET A 703 21.31 2.52 16.28
CA MET A 703 20.07 2.12 15.60
C MET A 703 20.00 0.59 15.43
N SER A 704 21.09 -0.03 15.00
CA SER A 704 21.18 -1.48 14.82
C SER A 704 21.11 -2.24 16.15
N SER A 705 21.73 -1.71 17.21
CA SER A 705 21.75 -2.34 18.54
C SER A 705 20.38 -2.38 19.23
N ILE A 706 19.51 -1.42 18.92
CA ILE A 706 18.13 -1.33 19.43
C ILE A 706 17.19 -2.25 18.60
N GLY A 707 17.68 -2.90 17.54
CA GLY A 707 16.90 -3.78 16.68
C GLY A 707 16.19 -3.06 15.52
N ILE A 708 16.46 -1.77 15.31
CA ILE A 708 15.88 -0.98 14.23
C ILE A 708 16.74 -1.15 12.99
N GLN A 709 16.18 -1.72 11.92
CA GLN A 709 16.94 -1.98 10.70
C GLN A 709 17.17 -0.70 9.89
N PRO A 710 18.43 -0.35 9.55
CA PRO A 710 18.72 0.78 8.68
C PRO A 710 18.03 0.65 7.32
N ASN A 711 17.25 1.66 6.95
CA ASN A 711 16.65 1.70 5.62
C ASN A 711 17.66 2.26 4.60
N LEU A 712 17.32 2.18 3.30
CA LEU A 712 18.19 2.66 2.23
C LEU A 712 18.58 4.13 2.42
N LYS A 713 17.66 5.00 2.84
CA LYS A 713 17.95 6.43 3.07
C LYS A 713 18.91 6.64 4.23
N THR A 714 18.79 5.85 5.30
CA THR A 714 19.72 5.86 6.44
C THR A 714 21.14 5.50 5.98
N MET A 715 21.28 4.42 5.22
CA MET A 715 22.57 3.96 4.69
C MET A 715 23.19 4.99 3.75
N THR A 716 22.40 5.59 2.86
CA THR A 716 22.86 6.64 1.95
C THR A 716 23.27 7.91 2.68
N ALA A 717 22.53 8.33 3.71
CA ALA A 717 22.90 9.49 4.54
C ALA A 717 24.22 9.26 5.30
N ALA A 718 24.42 8.06 5.87
CA ALA A 718 25.66 7.69 6.55
C ALA A 718 26.86 7.65 5.58
N MET A 719 26.67 7.08 4.40
CA MET A 719 27.68 7.07 3.33
C MET A 719 28.03 8.50 2.89
N GLY A 720 27.02 9.37 2.71
CA GLY A 720 27.21 10.79 2.42
C GLY A 720 28.00 11.53 3.52
N ALA A 721 27.76 11.22 4.79
CA ALA A 721 28.55 11.75 5.91
C ALA A 721 30.03 11.36 5.79
N CYS A 722 30.32 10.08 5.57
CA CYS A 722 31.68 9.57 5.39
C CYS A 722 32.40 10.19 4.19
N LEU A 723 31.73 10.32 3.05
CA LEU A 723 32.25 10.99 1.85
C LEU A 723 32.59 12.46 2.13
N SER A 724 31.67 13.18 2.77
CA SER A 724 31.87 14.61 3.09
C SER A 724 33.03 14.86 4.07
N ALA A 725 33.35 13.87 4.90
CA ALA A 725 34.48 13.87 5.82
C ALA A 725 35.80 13.33 5.19
N GLY A 726 35.76 12.89 3.93
CA GLY A 726 36.92 12.30 3.24
C GLY A 726 37.29 10.88 3.69
N LYS A 727 36.38 10.17 4.38
CA LYS A 727 36.56 8.78 4.84
C LYS A 727 35.95 7.81 3.83
N THR A 728 36.66 7.63 2.73
CA THR A 728 36.18 6.92 1.52
C THR A 728 36.11 5.41 1.72
N ASP A 729 37.03 4.82 2.49
CA ASP A 729 37.03 3.38 2.81
C ASP A 729 35.79 2.95 3.59
N LEU A 730 35.40 3.74 4.60
CA LEU A 730 34.21 3.47 5.41
C LEU A 730 32.93 3.64 4.58
N ALA A 731 32.89 4.64 3.70
CA ALA A 731 31.79 4.86 2.77
C ALA A 731 31.63 3.68 1.79
N ALA A 732 32.73 3.16 1.23
CA ALA A 732 32.74 1.97 0.39
C ALA A 732 32.26 0.73 1.16
N GLY A 733 32.69 0.55 2.40
CA GLY A 733 32.23 -0.53 3.27
C GLY A 733 30.72 -0.47 3.56
N ILE A 734 30.14 0.72 3.72
CA ILE A 734 28.69 0.90 3.86
C ILE A 734 27.97 0.55 2.55
N PHE A 735 28.48 1.00 1.41
CA PHE A 735 27.88 0.75 0.11
C PHE A 735 27.78 -0.75 -0.21
N MET A 736 28.84 -1.52 0.09
CA MET A 736 28.85 -2.97 -0.12
C MET A 736 27.81 -3.72 0.73
N LYS A 737 27.29 -3.13 1.81
CA LYS A 737 26.20 -3.70 2.61
C LYS A 737 24.81 -3.47 1.99
N ILE A 738 24.68 -2.60 0.99
CA ILE A 738 23.39 -2.27 0.35
C ILE A 738 23.07 -3.30 -0.75
N LYS A 739 22.02 -4.11 -0.56
CA LYS A 739 21.62 -5.15 -1.53
C LYS A 739 20.97 -4.58 -2.80
N ASN A 740 20.16 -3.52 -2.67
CA ASN A 740 19.41 -2.92 -3.79
C ASN A 740 19.57 -1.38 -3.77
N PRO A 741 20.66 -0.83 -4.31
CA PRO A 741 20.88 0.62 -4.32
C PRO A 741 19.95 1.32 -5.31
N ASP A 742 19.42 2.48 -4.93
CA ASP A 742 18.77 3.39 -5.88
C ASP A 742 19.81 4.19 -6.68
N GLY A 743 19.39 4.95 -7.69
CA GLY A 743 20.32 5.69 -8.55
C GLY A 743 21.20 6.71 -7.81
N TYR A 744 20.73 7.26 -6.69
CA TYR A 744 21.48 8.23 -5.90
C TYR A 744 22.50 7.54 -4.99
N ALA A 745 22.10 6.49 -4.27
CA ALA A 745 22.98 5.64 -3.47
C ALA A 745 24.07 5.00 -4.34
N LEU A 746 23.72 4.58 -5.56
CA LEU A 746 24.67 4.05 -6.52
C LEU A 746 25.69 5.11 -6.96
N THR A 747 25.27 6.34 -7.22
CA THR A 747 26.19 7.44 -7.59
C THR A 747 27.19 7.74 -6.46
N GLN A 748 26.70 7.88 -5.22
CA GLN A 748 27.56 8.14 -4.06
C GLN A 748 28.46 6.94 -3.71
N GLY A 749 27.95 5.71 -3.84
CA GLY A 749 28.74 4.50 -3.60
C GLY A 749 29.85 4.30 -4.62
N LEU A 750 29.59 4.63 -5.89
CA LEU A 750 30.60 4.61 -6.94
C LEU A 750 31.67 5.69 -6.69
N GLU A 751 31.28 6.89 -6.26
CA GLU A 751 32.21 7.93 -5.83
C GLU A 751 33.09 7.43 -4.67
N ALA A 752 32.50 6.81 -3.65
CA ALA A 752 33.22 6.21 -2.53
C ALA A 752 34.22 5.13 -2.96
N LEU A 753 33.80 4.19 -3.81
CA LEU A 753 34.66 3.12 -4.33
C LEU A 753 35.79 3.66 -5.20
N CYS A 754 35.53 4.70 -5.99
CA CYS A 754 36.56 5.35 -6.77
C CYS A 754 37.59 6.00 -5.86
N GLU A 755 37.15 6.81 -4.90
CA GLU A 755 38.05 7.53 -3.99
C GLU A 755 38.74 6.61 -2.97
N SER A 756 38.26 5.40 -2.71
CA SER A 756 38.94 4.42 -1.85
C SER A 756 40.07 3.66 -2.53
N GLY A 757 40.07 3.52 -3.87
CA GLY A 757 41.05 2.67 -4.56
C GLY A 757 40.44 1.61 -5.47
N GLU A 758 39.17 1.29 -5.26
CA GLU A 758 38.50 0.13 -5.86
C GLU A 758 37.81 0.47 -7.20
N THR A 759 38.53 1.16 -8.08
CA THR A 759 38.03 1.63 -9.39
C THR A 759 37.55 0.50 -10.29
N SER A 760 38.19 -0.66 -10.24
CA SER A 760 37.80 -1.87 -10.99
C SER A 760 36.43 -2.41 -10.58
N LYS A 761 36.13 -2.42 -9.28
CA LYS A 761 34.82 -2.84 -8.76
C LYS A 761 33.74 -1.80 -9.10
N ALA A 762 34.07 -0.52 -9.06
CA ALA A 762 33.14 0.53 -9.50
C ALA A 762 32.76 0.36 -10.98
N LEU A 763 33.73 0.05 -11.85
CA LEU A 763 33.50 -0.16 -13.28
C LEU A 763 32.65 -1.41 -13.58
N SER A 764 32.88 -2.50 -12.85
CA SER A 764 32.08 -3.73 -13.02
C SER A 764 30.62 -3.52 -12.63
N ILE A 765 30.36 -2.80 -11.53
CA ILE A 765 29.02 -2.46 -11.06
C ILE A 765 28.28 -1.58 -12.07
N ILE A 766 28.95 -0.58 -12.66
CA ILE A 766 28.33 0.25 -13.70
C ILE A 766 28.01 -0.59 -14.94
N SER A 767 28.95 -1.44 -15.39
CA SER A 767 28.80 -2.24 -16.60
C SER A 767 27.65 -3.26 -16.49
N GLN A 768 27.46 -3.87 -15.31
CA GLN A 768 26.31 -4.74 -15.03
C GLN A 768 24.96 -4.00 -15.08
N ASN A 769 24.96 -2.68 -14.80
CA ASN A 769 23.76 -1.85 -14.76
C ASN A 769 23.39 -1.17 -16.10
N GLN A 770 24.13 -1.38 -17.18
CA GLN A 770 23.87 -0.75 -18.49
C GLN A 770 22.78 -1.44 -19.35
N GLY A 771 22.18 -2.55 -18.91
CA GLY A 771 21.11 -3.26 -19.64
C GLY A 771 19.76 -2.52 -19.70
N SER A 772 18.79 -3.06 -20.45
CA SER A 772 17.49 -2.43 -20.79
C SER A 772 16.61 -1.98 -19.60
N ARG A 773 16.93 -2.41 -18.37
CA ARG A 773 16.31 -2.00 -17.09
C ARG A 773 17.27 -1.28 -16.12
N GLY A 774 18.38 -0.72 -16.62
CA GLY A 774 19.40 -0.06 -15.81
C GLY A 774 18.89 1.11 -14.97
N LEU A 775 19.24 1.14 -13.68
CA LEU A 775 18.92 2.20 -12.71
C LEU A 775 19.58 3.55 -13.03
N LEU A 776 20.70 3.53 -13.76
CA LEU A 776 21.45 4.72 -14.19
C LEU A 776 21.12 5.05 -15.63
N LYS A 777 20.35 6.12 -15.87
CA LYS A 777 20.08 6.64 -17.21
C LYS A 777 20.47 8.12 -17.33
N GLY A 778 20.93 8.53 -18.51
CA GLY A 778 21.20 9.93 -18.84
C GLY A 778 22.34 10.57 -18.03
N LYS A 779 22.06 11.73 -17.41
CA LYS A 779 23.07 12.58 -16.74
C LYS A 779 23.82 11.90 -15.59
N LEU A 780 23.15 11.02 -14.82
CA LEU A 780 23.77 10.33 -13.68
C LEU A 780 24.82 9.31 -14.14
N LEU A 781 24.58 8.63 -15.26
CA LEU A 781 25.54 7.71 -15.86
C LEU A 781 26.80 8.45 -16.31
N MET A 782 26.63 9.59 -17.00
CA MET A 782 27.76 10.43 -17.43
C MET A 782 28.56 10.97 -16.24
N LYS A 783 27.88 11.39 -15.17
CA LYS A 783 28.53 11.82 -13.92
C LYS A 783 29.37 10.69 -13.31
N SER A 784 28.84 9.47 -13.27
CA SER A 784 29.54 8.31 -12.69
C SER A 784 30.79 7.93 -13.48
N PHE A 785 30.71 7.92 -14.82
CA PHE A 785 31.88 7.70 -15.67
C PHE A 785 32.90 8.84 -15.60
N LYS A 786 32.45 10.09 -15.53
CA LYS A 786 33.30 11.26 -15.30
C LYS A 786 34.10 11.10 -14.00
N THR A 787 33.44 10.69 -12.92
CA THR A 787 34.10 10.46 -11.62
C THR A 787 35.16 9.36 -11.73
N ILE A 788 34.83 8.17 -12.27
CA ILE A 788 35.80 7.08 -12.47
C ILE A 788 37.01 7.55 -13.26
N ILE A 789 36.79 8.14 -14.44
CA ILE A 789 37.87 8.55 -15.33
C ILE A 789 38.74 9.62 -14.65
N SER A 790 38.14 10.61 -13.99
CA SER A 790 38.89 11.66 -13.30
C SER A 790 39.72 11.15 -12.12
N VAL A 791 39.20 10.20 -11.35
CA VAL A 791 39.92 9.61 -10.20
C VAL A 791 41.03 8.68 -10.66
N SER A 792 40.77 7.86 -11.68
CA SER A 792 41.79 6.99 -12.29
C SER A 792 42.95 7.81 -12.87
N LEU A 793 42.65 8.91 -13.59
CA LEU A 793 43.68 9.78 -14.16
C LEU A 793 44.47 10.56 -13.10
N LYS A 794 43.84 11.00 -12.01
CA LYS A 794 44.54 11.63 -10.87
C LYS A 794 45.46 10.65 -10.12
N ARG A 795 45.16 9.36 -10.21
CA ARG A 795 45.98 8.26 -9.68
C ARG A 795 46.88 7.63 -10.71
N ASP A 796 47.00 8.26 -11.89
CA ASP A 796 47.95 7.83 -12.90
C ASP A 796 47.64 6.43 -13.48
N ASP A 797 46.42 5.91 -13.29
CA ASP A 797 45.94 4.63 -13.85
C ASP A 797 45.26 4.85 -15.22
N PHE A 798 46.09 4.96 -16.25
CA PHE A 798 45.63 5.16 -17.63
C PHE A 798 44.92 3.94 -18.22
N GLY A 799 45.25 2.73 -17.75
CA GLY A 799 44.62 1.49 -18.18
C GLY A 799 43.14 1.46 -17.80
N MET A 800 42.84 1.75 -16.55
CA MET A 800 41.47 1.81 -16.04
C MET A 800 40.68 2.98 -16.63
N ALA A 801 41.30 4.14 -16.82
CA ALA A 801 40.67 5.28 -17.49
C ALA A 801 40.27 4.94 -18.94
N ARG A 802 41.13 4.20 -19.66
CA ARG A 802 40.85 3.70 -21.02
C ARG A 802 39.70 2.69 -21.02
N GLU A 803 39.72 1.73 -20.10
CA GLU A 803 38.67 0.72 -19.99
C GLU A 803 37.31 1.36 -19.68
N ALA A 804 37.27 2.33 -18.77
CA ALA A 804 36.06 3.08 -18.42
C ALA A 804 35.49 3.87 -19.61
N LEU A 805 36.35 4.57 -20.38
CA LEU A 805 35.90 5.29 -21.58
C LEU A 805 35.45 4.33 -22.69
N THR A 806 36.12 3.19 -22.83
CA THR A 806 35.74 2.15 -23.80
C THR A 806 34.40 1.51 -23.44
N ALA A 807 34.17 1.21 -22.16
CA ALA A 807 32.89 0.68 -21.66
C ALA A 807 31.75 1.67 -21.88
N LEU A 808 31.99 2.97 -21.66
CA LEU A 808 31.03 4.03 -21.96
C LEU A 808 30.62 4.05 -23.44
N ILE A 809 31.60 3.94 -24.35
CA ILE A 809 31.37 3.96 -25.80
C ILE A 809 30.66 2.67 -26.27
N ARG A 810 31.08 1.50 -25.78
CA ARG A 810 30.44 0.21 -26.08
C ARG A 810 28.99 0.14 -25.61
N GLY A 811 28.66 0.83 -24.52
CA GLY A 811 27.30 0.98 -24.01
C GLY A 811 26.40 1.89 -24.85
N GLY A 812 26.83 2.33 -26.05
CA GLY A 812 26.05 3.18 -26.96
C GLY A 812 25.88 4.64 -26.48
N ASN A 813 26.60 5.04 -25.44
CA ASN A 813 26.50 6.39 -24.88
C ASN A 813 27.56 7.34 -25.47
N LEU A 814 27.19 8.60 -25.65
CA LEU A 814 28.09 9.65 -26.14
C LEU A 814 28.78 10.36 -24.95
N PRO A 815 30.11 10.20 -24.75
CA PRO A 815 30.86 11.03 -23.82
C PRO A 815 30.63 12.53 -24.07
N SER A 816 30.16 13.21 -23.02
CA SER A 816 29.94 14.66 -23.04
C SER A 816 31.27 15.43 -23.09
N ARG A 817 31.22 16.68 -23.57
CA ARG A 817 32.36 17.63 -23.52
C ARG A 817 33.00 17.69 -22.13
N GLU A 818 32.19 17.66 -21.07
CA GLU A 818 32.66 17.69 -19.68
C GLU A 818 33.55 16.50 -19.28
N ILE A 819 33.40 15.34 -19.93
CA ILE A 819 34.24 14.16 -19.66
C ILE A 819 35.63 14.40 -20.23
N TYR A 820 35.72 14.90 -21.47
CA TYR A 820 36.98 15.25 -22.09
C TYR A 820 37.69 16.40 -21.34
N GLU A 821 36.95 17.42 -20.92
CA GLU A 821 37.48 18.50 -20.06
C GLU A 821 38.01 17.95 -18.73
N ALA A 822 37.28 17.04 -18.08
CA ALA A 822 37.74 16.39 -16.84
C ALA A 822 39.01 15.55 -17.05
N CYS A 823 39.14 14.87 -18.20
CA CYS A 823 40.38 14.17 -18.57
C CYS A 823 41.55 15.16 -18.68
N PHE A 824 41.34 16.31 -19.33
CA PHE A 824 42.39 17.31 -19.52
C PHE A 824 42.81 17.98 -18.21
N GLU A 825 41.85 18.28 -17.34
CA GLU A 825 42.12 18.81 -15.99
C GLU A 825 42.87 17.80 -15.13
N ALA A 826 42.44 16.53 -15.13
CA ALA A 826 43.07 15.47 -14.33
C ALA A 826 44.51 15.15 -14.79
N MET A 827 44.79 15.24 -16.09
CA MET A 827 46.14 15.03 -16.63
C MET A 827 47.07 16.25 -16.52
N GLU A 828 46.58 17.35 -15.94
CA GLU A 828 47.27 18.65 -15.80
C GLU A 828 47.82 19.22 -17.12
N LEU A 829 47.15 18.98 -18.24
CA LEU A 829 47.62 19.46 -19.56
C LEU A 829 47.62 20.99 -19.66
N PHE A 830 46.85 21.67 -18.80
CA PHE A 830 46.69 23.13 -18.77
C PHE A 830 46.82 23.72 -17.35
N PRO A 831 48.03 23.83 -16.79
CA PRO A 831 48.20 24.36 -15.44
C PRO A 831 47.82 25.85 -15.39
N LYS A 832 46.94 26.24 -14.45
CA LYS A 832 46.46 27.62 -14.23
C LYS A 832 47.59 28.62 -13.87
N ARG A 833 48.79 28.14 -13.56
CA ARG A 833 50.02 28.92 -13.43
C ARG A 833 51.11 28.25 -14.27
N ARG A 834 51.83 29.05 -15.08
CA ARG A 834 53.01 28.64 -15.86
C ARG A 834 54.09 28.07 -14.94
N LYS A 835 54.00 26.79 -14.56
CA LYS A 835 55.20 26.00 -14.26
C LYS A 835 55.67 25.44 -15.59
N ALA A 836 56.94 25.67 -15.92
CA ALA A 836 57.56 25.03 -17.06
C ALA A 836 57.36 23.51 -16.92
N PHE A 837 56.92 22.84 -17.99
CA PHE A 837 56.96 21.38 -18.10
C PHE A 837 58.37 20.96 -17.68
N GLN A 838 58.52 20.31 -16.52
CA GLN A 838 59.81 19.80 -16.09
C GLN A 838 60.24 18.74 -17.09
N VAL A 839 61.48 18.88 -17.58
CA VAL A 839 62.12 17.93 -18.48
C VAL A 839 62.31 16.64 -17.70
N ALA A 840 61.40 15.68 -17.90
CA ALA A 840 61.61 14.30 -17.45
C ALA A 840 62.67 13.68 -18.38
N GLY A 841 63.84 13.40 -17.81
CA GLY A 841 64.87 12.62 -18.48
C GLY A 841 64.45 11.16 -18.61
N GLU A 842 64.77 10.58 -19.77
CA GLU A 842 64.55 9.18 -20.17
C GLU A 842 63.09 8.69 -20.20
N ALA A 843 62.81 7.82 -21.17
CA ALA A 843 61.47 7.32 -21.44
C ALA A 843 61.01 6.37 -20.32
N ASP A 844 60.40 6.95 -19.29
CA ASP A 844 59.68 6.18 -18.29
C ASP A 844 58.49 5.46 -18.96
N GLU A 845 58.26 4.20 -18.58
CA GLU A 845 57.13 3.39 -19.06
C GLU A 845 55.81 4.13 -18.82
N PHE A 846 55.75 4.83 -17.69
CA PHE A 846 54.65 5.69 -17.29
C PHE A 846 54.37 6.84 -18.28
N ALA A 847 55.43 7.51 -18.75
CA ALA A 847 55.30 8.60 -19.71
C ALA A 847 54.80 8.09 -21.08
N THR A 848 55.20 6.87 -21.44
CA THR A 848 54.77 6.19 -22.66
C THR A 848 53.29 5.79 -22.60
N GLN A 849 52.82 5.26 -21.46
CA GLN A 849 51.40 4.95 -21.24
C GLN A 849 50.52 6.21 -21.26
N LYS A 850 51.00 7.32 -20.68
CA LYS A 850 50.32 8.63 -20.75
C LYS A 850 50.20 9.13 -22.20
N PHE A 851 51.25 8.99 -23.01
CA PHE A 851 51.21 9.37 -24.44
C PHE A 851 50.26 8.47 -25.23
N GLN A 852 50.26 7.17 -24.95
CA GLN A 852 49.32 6.23 -25.56
C GLN A 852 47.86 6.59 -25.25
N PHE A 853 47.54 6.95 -24.00
CA PHE A 853 46.20 7.39 -23.62
C PHE A 853 45.77 8.70 -24.32
N LEU A 854 46.70 9.64 -24.54
CA LEU A 854 46.42 10.86 -25.31
C LEU A 854 46.10 10.56 -26.79
N LEU A 855 46.76 9.56 -27.39
CA LEU A 855 46.42 9.09 -28.73
C LEU A 855 45.02 8.46 -28.75
N PHE A 856 44.71 7.61 -27.76
CA PHE A 856 43.37 7.02 -27.61
C PHE A 856 42.27 8.09 -27.48
N LEU A 857 42.50 9.18 -26.73
CA LEU A 857 41.57 10.29 -26.65
C LEU A 857 41.38 11.00 -28.00
N LEU A 858 42.47 11.22 -28.73
CA LEU A 858 42.45 11.82 -30.06
C LEU A 858 41.67 10.95 -31.05
N ASP A 859 41.85 9.64 -30.98
CA ASP A 859 41.13 8.66 -31.78
C ASP A 859 39.65 8.55 -31.42
N SER A 860 39.31 8.63 -30.13
CA SER A 860 37.93 8.67 -29.66
C SER A 860 37.17 9.90 -30.20
N ILE A 861 37.86 11.04 -30.36
CA ILE A 861 37.30 12.27 -30.93
C ILE A 861 37.21 12.16 -32.45
N ALA A 862 38.27 11.70 -33.11
CA ALA A 862 38.37 11.57 -34.56
C ALA A 862 37.38 10.54 -35.14
N GLY A 863 37.20 9.40 -34.48
CA GLY A 863 36.23 8.36 -34.86
C GLY A 863 34.77 8.82 -34.86
N ARG A 864 34.48 10.02 -34.32
CA ARG A 864 33.16 10.66 -34.32
C ARG A 864 33.10 11.94 -35.17
N ARG A 865 34.13 12.21 -35.99
CA ARG A 865 34.28 13.42 -36.84
C ARG A 865 34.15 14.74 -36.06
N LEU A 866 34.45 14.75 -34.76
CA LEU A 866 34.47 15.97 -33.97
C LEU A 866 35.81 16.69 -34.17
N PRO A 867 35.83 18.03 -34.28
CA PRO A 867 37.08 18.75 -34.41
C PRO A 867 37.87 18.69 -33.09
N CYS A 868 39.13 18.26 -33.17
CA CYS A 868 40.06 18.27 -32.04
C CYS A 868 40.40 19.72 -31.66
N GLU A 869 40.28 20.11 -30.39
CA GLU A 869 40.67 21.46 -29.95
C GLU A 869 42.19 21.65 -30.08
N GLY A 870 42.61 22.82 -30.55
CA GLY A 870 44.03 23.17 -30.70
C GLY A 870 44.85 23.03 -29.42
N SER A 871 44.22 23.18 -28.26
CA SER A 871 44.80 22.98 -26.94
C SER A 871 45.27 21.53 -26.73
N LEU A 872 44.38 20.52 -26.91
CA LEU A 872 44.70 19.10 -26.84
C LEU A 872 45.76 18.71 -27.88
N TYR A 873 45.59 19.19 -29.11
CA TYR A 873 46.55 18.95 -30.19
C TYR A 873 47.96 19.44 -29.81
N SER A 874 48.08 20.67 -29.30
CA SER A 874 49.37 21.22 -28.86
C SER A 874 49.99 20.44 -27.70
N ALA A 875 49.16 19.89 -26.80
CA ALA A 875 49.60 19.08 -25.66
C ALA A 875 50.17 17.73 -26.12
N VAL A 876 49.48 17.03 -27.03
CA VAL A 876 49.95 15.76 -27.62
C VAL A 876 51.31 15.95 -28.30
N LEU A 877 51.44 17.01 -29.12
CA LEU A 877 52.68 17.33 -29.83
C LEU A 877 53.85 17.66 -28.89
N THR A 878 53.59 18.47 -27.86
CA THR A 878 54.60 18.86 -26.87
C THR A 878 55.06 17.64 -26.07
N TYR A 879 54.11 16.80 -25.65
CA TYR A 879 54.39 15.62 -24.83
C TYR A 879 55.15 14.54 -25.61
N GLY A 880 54.77 14.29 -26.87
CA GLY A 880 55.51 13.37 -27.73
C GLY A 880 56.91 13.88 -28.10
N PHE A 881 57.10 15.20 -28.22
CA PHE A 881 58.43 15.80 -28.39
C PHE A 881 59.32 15.57 -27.17
N THR A 882 58.78 15.73 -25.95
CA THR A 882 59.54 15.58 -24.70
C THR A 882 59.99 14.15 -24.43
N ILE A 883 59.16 13.15 -24.74
CA ILE A 883 59.50 11.73 -24.52
C ILE A 883 60.57 11.23 -25.51
N GLY A 884 60.57 11.74 -26.75
CA GLY A 884 61.50 11.29 -27.78
C GLY A 884 61.08 9.96 -28.44
N GLY A 885 62.01 9.30 -29.14
CA GLY A 885 61.80 7.96 -29.71
C GLY A 885 60.62 7.85 -30.70
N LEU A 886 59.77 6.83 -30.50
CA LEU A 886 58.58 6.57 -31.30
C LEU A 886 57.47 7.64 -31.09
N PRO A 887 57.14 8.07 -29.85
CA PRO A 887 56.19 9.17 -29.61
C PRO A 887 56.47 10.45 -30.39
N LYS A 888 57.75 10.83 -30.51
CA LYS A 888 58.18 11.99 -31.30
C LYS A 888 57.91 11.82 -32.79
N LYS A 889 58.17 10.64 -33.34
CA LYS A 889 57.90 10.33 -34.76
C LYS A 889 56.41 10.40 -35.08
N ILE A 890 55.56 9.89 -34.19
CA ILE A 890 54.10 9.97 -34.35
C ILE A 890 53.60 11.40 -34.24
N SER A 891 54.15 12.18 -33.31
CA SER A 891 53.84 13.61 -33.20
C SER A 891 54.19 14.37 -34.49
N THR A 892 55.30 14.04 -35.14
CA THR A 892 55.64 14.60 -36.46
C THR A 892 54.64 14.18 -37.54
N MET A 893 54.16 12.93 -37.53
CA MET A 893 53.14 12.45 -38.47
C MET A 893 51.77 13.11 -38.26
N LEU A 894 51.40 13.42 -37.00
CA LEU A 894 50.20 14.19 -36.65
C LEU A 894 50.22 15.62 -37.21
N VAL A 895 51.40 16.22 -37.40
CA VAL A 895 51.54 17.53 -38.06
C VAL A 895 51.29 17.44 -39.56
N SER A 896 51.77 16.37 -40.21
CA SER A 896 51.54 16.16 -41.64
C SER A 896 50.12 15.72 -41.99
N ALA A 897 49.38 15.12 -41.05
CA ALA A 897 48.01 14.64 -41.27
C ALA A 897 46.92 15.67 -40.92
N LYS A 898 47.32 16.85 -40.41
CA LYS A 898 46.40 17.91 -40.01
C LYS A 898 45.72 18.53 -41.23
N THR A 899 44.39 18.63 -41.17
CA THR A 899 43.59 19.38 -42.15
C THR A 899 42.95 20.60 -41.48
N ASP A 900 43.03 21.76 -42.13
CA ASP A 900 42.48 23.02 -41.61
C ASP A 900 40.98 23.13 -41.94
N PHE A 901 40.15 23.29 -40.90
CA PHE A 901 38.69 23.46 -41.04
C PHE A 901 38.27 24.78 -41.73
N SER A 902 39.21 25.70 -41.99
CA SER A 902 38.92 27.07 -42.42
C SER A 902 38.50 27.22 -43.89
N ASN A 903 38.56 26.19 -44.72
CA ASN A 903 38.35 26.33 -46.16
C ASN A 903 37.13 25.64 -46.79
N ASP A 904 36.27 24.94 -46.04
CA ASP A 904 35.01 24.47 -46.63
C ASP A 904 33.86 24.48 -45.62
N LYS A 905 33.01 25.51 -45.75
CA LYS A 905 31.62 25.44 -45.29
C LYS A 905 30.85 24.54 -46.25
N LYS A 906 30.99 23.22 -46.13
CA LYS A 906 29.95 22.29 -46.58
C LYS A 906 29.39 21.58 -45.37
N LEU A 907 28.13 21.90 -45.08
CA LEU A 907 27.24 21.00 -44.35
C LEU A 907 27.34 19.63 -45.01
N ILE A 908 27.64 18.61 -44.22
CA ILE A 908 27.55 17.22 -44.66
C ILE A 908 26.06 16.96 -44.86
N ASP A 909 25.67 16.80 -46.12
CA ASP A 909 24.34 16.34 -46.52
C ASP A 909 24.28 14.83 -46.25
N ASP A 910 23.24 14.39 -45.55
CA ASP A 910 22.96 12.97 -45.28
C ASP A 910 22.43 12.34 -46.58
N GLY A 911 23.35 11.95 -47.47
CA GLY A 911 22.96 11.32 -48.72
C GLY A 911 24.16 11.11 -49.63
N ASP A 912 24.94 10.06 -49.36
CA ASP A 912 25.37 9.13 -50.41
C ASP A 912 26.23 8.02 -49.80
N GLU A 913 25.73 6.80 -49.92
CA GLU A 913 26.51 5.58 -49.79
C GLU A 913 27.61 5.58 -50.85
N THR A 914 28.82 5.99 -50.47
CA THR A 914 30.03 5.58 -51.17
C THR A 914 31.03 5.04 -50.16
N VAL A 915 31.18 3.72 -50.22
CA VAL A 915 32.22 2.96 -49.54
C VAL A 915 33.58 3.50 -50.00
N ILE A 916 34.28 4.18 -49.10
CA ILE A 916 35.74 4.31 -49.14
C ILE A 916 36.23 3.92 -47.75
N VAL A 917 36.82 2.74 -47.66
CA VAL A 917 37.49 2.27 -46.44
C VAL A 917 38.76 3.11 -46.28
N PRO A 918 38.94 3.91 -45.21
CA PRO A 918 40.27 4.41 -44.86
C PRO A 918 41.00 3.29 -44.13
N PHE A 919 42.07 2.75 -44.72
CA PHE A 919 42.81 1.60 -44.19
C PHE A 919 43.84 1.97 -43.10
N PHE A 920 43.42 2.81 -42.16
CA PHE A 920 43.99 2.95 -40.82
C PHE A 920 42.84 3.01 -39.82
N SER A 921 42.79 2.12 -38.83
CA SER A 921 41.67 2.14 -37.87
C SER A 921 41.77 3.31 -36.89
N ASN A 922 42.97 3.65 -36.39
CA ASN A 922 43.22 4.79 -35.49
C ASN A 922 44.74 5.05 -35.24
N TRP A 923 45.10 6.18 -34.62
CA TRP A 923 46.49 6.59 -34.30
C TRP A 923 47.15 5.73 -33.20
N GLU A 924 46.39 5.20 -32.24
CA GLU A 924 46.87 4.28 -31.20
C GLU A 924 47.35 2.95 -31.81
N GLU A 925 46.62 2.38 -32.77
CA GLU A 925 47.05 1.18 -33.48
C GLU A 925 48.33 1.42 -34.29
N LEU A 926 48.45 2.60 -34.91
CA LEU A 926 49.69 3.03 -35.56
C LEU A 926 50.87 3.07 -34.59
N PHE A 927 50.65 3.51 -33.35
CA PHE A 927 51.66 3.52 -32.30
C PHE A 927 52.08 2.11 -31.87
N LEU A 928 51.12 1.23 -31.59
CA LEU A 928 51.38 -0.13 -31.11
C LEU A 928 52.03 -1.04 -32.16
N LYS A 929 51.63 -0.91 -33.43
CA LYS A 929 52.09 -1.78 -34.54
C LYS A 929 53.02 -1.06 -35.53
N TYR A 930 53.65 0.04 -35.12
CA TYR A 930 54.45 0.90 -36.01
C TYR A 930 55.47 0.12 -36.86
N ASN A 931 56.22 -0.81 -36.26
CA ASN A 931 57.25 -1.56 -36.97
C ASN A 931 56.70 -2.48 -38.07
N ALA A 932 55.50 -3.05 -37.86
CA ALA A 932 54.83 -3.87 -38.86
C ALA A 932 54.21 -3.02 -39.98
N MET A 933 53.79 -1.79 -39.66
CA MET A 933 53.02 -0.93 -40.58
C MET A 933 53.87 0.14 -41.28
N LYS A 934 55.12 0.36 -40.86
CA LYS A 934 56.04 1.38 -41.41
C LYS A 934 56.18 1.33 -42.94
N LYS A 935 56.14 0.14 -43.55
CA LYS A 935 56.24 -0.04 -45.01
C LYS A 935 54.96 0.37 -45.76
N ARG A 936 53.80 0.37 -45.09
CA ARG A 936 52.48 0.68 -45.65
C ARG A 936 52.06 2.15 -45.50
N ILE A 937 52.68 2.88 -44.58
CA ILE A 937 52.40 4.33 -44.38
C ILE A 937 52.65 5.14 -45.67
N ALA A 938 53.63 4.73 -46.49
CA ALA A 938 53.97 5.42 -47.73
C ALA A 938 52.96 5.19 -48.88
N THR A 939 52.17 4.10 -48.82
CA THR A 939 51.19 3.73 -49.85
C THR A 939 49.76 4.06 -49.46
N ASP A 940 49.44 3.94 -48.16
CA ASP A 940 48.05 3.89 -47.68
C ASP A 940 47.57 5.23 -47.04
N GLY A 941 48.44 6.24 -46.93
CA GLY A 941 48.12 7.55 -46.32
C GLY A 941 48.19 7.56 -44.78
N LEU A 942 47.97 8.71 -44.14
CA LEU A 942 47.90 8.83 -42.67
C LEU A 942 46.44 8.92 -42.21
N PRO A 943 46.10 8.53 -40.95
CA PRO A 943 44.75 8.71 -40.43
C PRO A 943 44.36 10.20 -40.44
N GLU A 944 43.15 10.52 -40.90
CA GLU A 944 42.69 11.91 -40.99
C GLU A 944 42.52 12.55 -39.61
N LEU A 945 42.94 13.81 -39.47
CA LEU A 945 42.80 14.58 -38.23
C LEU A 945 42.33 16.01 -38.50
N ILE A 946 41.10 16.30 -38.10
CA ILE A 946 40.50 17.63 -38.18
C ILE A 946 40.80 18.40 -36.89
N VAL A 947 41.54 19.51 -36.99
CA VAL A 947 41.92 20.34 -35.83
C VAL A 947 41.25 21.71 -35.92
N ARG A 948 40.56 22.11 -34.86
CA ARG A 948 40.00 23.45 -34.70
C ARG A 948 40.87 24.29 -33.77
N VAL A 949 41.48 25.33 -34.33
CA VAL A 949 42.37 26.22 -33.59
C VAL A 949 41.63 27.51 -33.24
N SER A 950 41.48 27.79 -31.94
CA SER A 950 40.92 29.06 -31.46
C SER A 950 41.97 30.19 -31.59
N SER A 951 41.55 31.44 -31.71
CA SER A 951 42.46 32.60 -31.78
C SER A 951 43.41 32.68 -30.58
N ARG A 952 42.98 32.20 -29.40
CA ARG A 952 43.79 32.15 -28.17
C ARG A 952 44.87 31.05 -28.21
N ASP A 953 44.61 29.94 -28.89
CA ASP A 953 45.49 28.76 -28.92
C ASP A 953 46.43 28.74 -30.12
N THR A 954 46.19 29.56 -31.15
CA THR A 954 47.03 29.69 -32.36
C THR A 954 48.53 29.77 -32.04
N ARG A 955 48.91 30.63 -31.09
CA ARG A 955 50.30 30.87 -30.71
C ARG A 955 50.94 29.66 -30.03
N ALA A 956 50.17 28.90 -29.25
CA ALA A 956 50.63 27.69 -28.56
C ALA A 956 50.79 26.52 -29.55
N VAL A 957 49.81 26.33 -30.43
CA VAL A 957 49.84 25.32 -31.50
C VAL A 957 51.04 25.55 -32.43
N LEU A 958 51.21 26.76 -32.93
CA LEU A 958 52.34 27.11 -33.81
C LEU A 958 53.70 26.91 -33.11
N LYS A 959 53.78 27.16 -31.80
CA LYS A 959 55.01 26.91 -31.03
C LYS A 959 55.31 25.42 -30.91
N ALA A 960 54.30 24.59 -30.64
CA ALA A 960 54.44 23.13 -30.55
C ALA A 960 54.84 22.52 -31.91
N GLU A 961 54.20 22.93 -33.00
CA GLU A 961 54.53 22.51 -34.38
C GLU A 961 55.95 22.94 -34.78
N LYS A 962 56.36 24.17 -34.45
CA LYS A 962 57.73 24.66 -34.70
C LYS A 962 58.78 23.85 -33.94
N ASN A 963 58.54 23.49 -32.69
CA ASN A 963 59.47 22.68 -31.90
C ASN A 963 59.73 21.29 -32.49
N LEU A 964 58.72 20.68 -33.12
CA LEU A 964 58.84 19.39 -33.81
C LEU A 964 59.57 19.50 -35.17
N THR A 965 59.39 20.62 -35.87
CA THR A 965 59.93 20.84 -37.23
C THR A 965 61.35 21.42 -37.23
N PHE A 966 61.81 22.07 -36.16
CA PHE A 966 63.13 22.74 -36.08
C PHE A 966 64.36 21.81 -36.15
N LYS A 967 64.19 20.49 -36.28
CA LYS A 967 65.28 19.56 -36.64
C LYS A 967 65.29 19.13 -38.11
N ARG A 968 64.33 19.57 -38.94
CA ARG A 968 64.32 19.26 -40.38
C ARG A 968 65.29 20.14 -41.18
N THR A 969 65.78 21.25 -40.62
CA THR A 969 66.68 22.21 -41.27
C THR A 969 68.17 22.04 -40.96
N GLN A 970 68.59 20.96 -40.27
CA GLN A 970 70.01 20.61 -40.09
C GLN A 970 70.41 19.27 -40.74
N LEU A 971 69.51 18.66 -41.53
CA LEU A 971 69.77 17.43 -42.28
C LEU A 971 69.27 17.54 -43.74
N VAL A 972 69.39 18.74 -44.31
CA VAL A 972 69.44 18.99 -45.76
C VAL A 972 70.76 19.69 -46.04
#